data_AF-A0A0C4E2W0-F1
#
_entry.id   AF-A0A0C4E2W0-F1
#
_cell.length_a   1.000
_cell.length_b   1.000
_cell.length_c   1.000
_cell.angle_alpha   90.00
_cell.angle_beta   90.00
_cell.angle_gamma   90.00
#
_symmetry.space_group_name_H-M   'P 1'
#
loop_
_entity.id
_entity.type
_entity.pdbx_description
1 polymer ?
#
loop_
_entity_poly.entity_id
_entity_poly.type
_entity_poly.pdbx_seq_one_letter_code
_entity_poly.pdbx_strand_id
1 'polypeptide(L)'
;MRARCAPRCRLPTQSHVAPADALAGGVWITDFMLSSVFERYCSLTKAPRRMASSAPGPLESSRRLGRRRMADATMSQTHPVLPSWAYLYPADLTQWRWERPTPASSRARNPPDDGSAHSAPPLPGSWLSALLGRNGGARRRTYAHIEENGAALAVTPPEAVSECRRATAVDKTKPIQQQCLLFWDELHALNTACGSELLRFAKARYIEVIELFQQYISLGILTPGECELALETLSEKIRVKFCNPSFHNRLLLQLYIKTARGVRSSRLAHADKYDGLPIKLLQRLSKLNRGAHLIRGFREIMAEVTPDLLGGEELGWVKTTLLSCLSTWSVDPNWQNRSHLSTMVDIAQCELGVFSGRLCALKAALSSHAGMAYCLRVADAASVSLEICDRALRPSREVLIPGPDIERIHVSLLAGAMRAFHLGKHPAVMRAAEKAVTEQQGKRHYHRVLINWLSVLSQMPHVRQRTLFTFMSGSHKSSKPERVHSSPAFSEVELCHVLTEQWMSRGHLTYKEYRALRSRLRASGPSHGLPSLIESVYDVKKADSAFWFYIGLWQCLQAISATGLLVPALERLSQQHRARLRPALDKLAQAVTSRTVADEIRGLYHGLDDLHFAVEAEGSRGKSDHAIKAMVNDHDYHPFEIFETLGQPLITKNTHSATRKRILRRRCRISRRQAAITAKLSVMFSKAAHLTNRQRFRYVNHCVLLLKRHKLHGKEASVAITRLFKVVTKDLRESGWTRPSRIHWFLRLVKESQGDAAAAECRKVLDSWMQVCDRRHREERARRDDERGNYIR
;
A
#
# COMPACT_ATOMS: atom_id res chain seq x y z
N MET A 1 -5.99 9.92 -58.33
CA MET A 1 -7.46 9.93 -58.22
C MET A 1 -7.88 10.15 -56.77
N ARG A 2 -8.68 11.21 -56.55
CA ARG A 2 -9.58 11.55 -55.42
C ARG A 2 -9.06 11.46 -53.97
N ALA A 3 -8.44 12.56 -53.53
CA ALA A 3 -8.40 12.99 -52.14
C ALA A 3 -9.68 13.76 -51.77
N ARG A 4 -10.21 13.55 -50.56
CA ARG A 4 -11.44 14.18 -50.04
C ARG A 4 -11.14 15.57 -49.47
N CYS A 5 -11.92 16.55 -49.92
CA CYS A 5 -11.92 17.93 -49.46
C CYS A 5 -12.54 18.11 -48.07
N ALA A 6 -11.96 19.00 -47.27
CA ALA A 6 -12.59 19.61 -46.10
C ALA A 6 -13.30 20.92 -46.51
N PRO A 7 -14.44 21.27 -45.89
CA PRO A 7 -15.21 22.46 -46.28
C PRO A 7 -14.55 23.75 -45.77
N ARG A 8 -14.40 24.72 -46.69
CA ARG A 8 -14.09 26.13 -46.43
C ARG A 8 -15.39 26.87 -46.07
N CYS A 9 -15.44 27.54 -44.94
CA CYS A 9 -16.42 28.61 -44.71
C CYS A 9 -15.80 29.94 -45.12
N ARG A 10 -16.40 30.57 -46.13
CA ARG A 10 -16.11 31.93 -46.61
C ARG A 10 -16.84 32.94 -45.72
N LEU A 11 -16.19 34.08 -45.45
CA LEU A 11 -16.84 35.31 -45.00
C LEU A 11 -17.79 35.84 -46.10
N PRO A 12 -18.89 36.53 -45.74
CA PRO A 12 -19.48 37.54 -46.58
C PRO A 12 -19.08 38.95 -46.11
N THR A 13 -18.73 39.78 -47.09
CA THR A 13 -18.46 41.21 -47.01
C THR A 13 -19.77 42.01 -47.00
N GLN A 14 -19.67 43.26 -46.54
CA GLN A 14 -20.73 44.26 -46.31
C GLN A 14 -21.57 44.66 -47.53
N SER A 15 -22.82 45.05 -47.29
CA SER A 15 -23.57 46.02 -48.09
C SER A 15 -24.45 46.90 -47.21
N HIS A 16 -24.39 48.22 -47.45
CA HIS A 16 -25.15 49.30 -46.83
C HIS A 16 -26.64 49.31 -47.25
N VAL A 17 -27.50 49.91 -46.40
CA VAL A 17 -28.58 50.91 -46.64
C VAL A 17 -29.73 50.71 -45.63
N ALA A 18 -30.12 51.82 -44.96
CA ALA A 18 -31.13 51.99 -43.89
C ALA A 18 -32.59 52.00 -44.45
N PRO A 19 -33.72 52.14 -43.69
CA PRO A 19 -33.92 52.93 -42.46
C PRO A 19 -34.89 52.35 -41.38
N ALA A 20 -35.08 53.21 -40.36
CA ALA A 20 -35.92 53.18 -39.16
C ALA A 20 -37.27 52.46 -39.21
N ASP A 21 -37.56 51.64 -38.19
CA ASP A 21 -38.54 51.97 -37.13
C ASP A 21 -38.68 50.82 -36.11
N ALA A 22 -39.06 51.18 -34.89
CA ALA A 22 -39.52 50.34 -33.77
C ALA A 22 -38.47 49.68 -32.84
N LEU A 23 -38.18 50.43 -31.77
CA LEU A 23 -37.67 49.97 -30.49
C LEU A 23 -38.60 48.95 -29.82
N ALA A 24 -38.08 47.80 -29.38
CA ALA A 24 -38.57 47.10 -28.18
C ALA A 24 -37.52 46.11 -27.62
N GLY A 25 -36.78 46.54 -26.59
CA GLY A 25 -36.49 45.69 -25.42
C GLY A 25 -35.30 44.72 -25.42
N GLY A 26 -34.29 44.89 -26.28
CA GLY A 26 -33.05 44.08 -26.19
C GLY A 26 -31.83 44.92 -25.84
N VAL A 27 -31.19 44.69 -24.69
CA VAL A 27 -29.83 45.21 -24.43
C VAL A 27 -28.86 44.37 -25.27
N TRP A 28 -28.48 44.88 -26.44
CA TRP A 28 -27.48 44.25 -27.29
C TRP A 28 -26.09 44.56 -26.75
N ILE A 29 -25.48 43.59 -26.07
CA ILE A 29 -24.07 43.66 -25.69
C ILE A 29 -23.26 43.40 -26.97
N THR A 30 -22.66 44.44 -27.53
CA THR A 30 -21.80 44.30 -28.70
C THR A 30 -20.51 43.58 -28.33
N ASP A 31 -19.94 42.82 -29.27
CA ASP A 31 -18.64 42.13 -29.08
C ASP A 31 -17.53 43.10 -28.66
N PHE A 32 -17.62 44.37 -29.11
CA PHE A 32 -16.71 45.43 -28.67
C PHE A 32 -16.86 45.76 -27.18
N MET A 33 -18.09 45.82 -26.67
CA MET A 33 -18.35 46.08 -25.25
C MET A 33 -17.89 44.91 -24.38
N LEU A 34 -18.11 43.66 -24.83
CA LEU A 34 -17.57 42.45 -24.20
C LEU A 34 -16.04 42.44 -24.18
N SER A 35 -15.40 42.77 -25.30
CA SER A 35 -13.94 42.84 -25.40
C SER A 35 -13.36 43.93 -24.48
N SER A 36 -13.97 45.10 -24.45
CA SER A 36 -13.58 46.22 -23.57
C SER A 36 -13.72 45.89 -22.08
N VAL A 37 -14.81 45.23 -21.67
CA VAL A 37 -15.01 44.79 -20.29
C VAL A 37 -14.04 43.66 -19.92
N PHE A 38 -13.76 42.73 -20.84
CA PHE A 38 -12.80 41.66 -20.63
C PHE A 38 -11.36 42.19 -20.49
N GLU A 39 -10.97 43.17 -21.30
CA GLU A 39 -9.68 43.84 -21.19
C GLU A 39 -9.55 44.62 -19.88
N ARG A 40 -10.60 45.34 -19.44
CA ARG A 40 -10.63 45.99 -18.12
C ARG A 40 -10.54 44.98 -16.98
N TYR A 41 -11.24 43.85 -17.07
CA TYR A 41 -11.16 42.77 -16.08
C TYR A 41 -9.73 42.20 -16.00
N CYS A 42 -9.09 41.92 -17.13
CA CYS A 42 -7.70 41.45 -17.18
C CYS A 42 -6.70 42.50 -16.67
N SER A 43 -7.01 43.79 -16.84
CA SER A 43 -6.17 44.91 -16.39
C SER A 43 -6.28 45.16 -14.87
N LEU A 44 -7.49 45.03 -14.32
CA LEU A 44 -7.78 45.24 -12.90
C LEU A 44 -7.45 44.02 -12.03
N THR A 45 -7.56 42.80 -12.57
CA THR A 45 -7.18 41.58 -11.85
C THR A 45 -5.68 41.30 -11.95
N LYS A 46 -4.88 42.11 -11.24
CA LYS A 46 -3.50 41.70 -10.86
C LYS A 46 -3.54 40.61 -9.79
N ALA A 47 -4.14 39.46 -10.10
CA ALA A 47 -4.09 38.27 -9.25
C ALA A 47 -2.87 37.42 -9.64
N PRO A 48 -2.09 36.91 -8.67
CA PRO A 48 -0.90 36.11 -8.95
C PRO A 48 -1.32 34.81 -9.61
N ARG A 49 -0.75 34.53 -10.78
CA ARG A 49 -0.92 33.32 -11.60
C ARG A 49 -1.12 32.06 -10.76
N ARG A 50 -2.38 31.70 -10.49
CA ARG A 50 -2.76 30.31 -10.18
C ARG A 50 -2.87 29.58 -11.51
N MET A 51 -2.12 28.49 -11.62
CA MET A 51 -2.17 27.59 -12.76
C MET A 51 -3.60 27.08 -12.96
N ALA A 52 -4.05 27.07 -14.21
CA ALA A 52 -5.24 26.35 -14.64
C ALA A 52 -5.14 24.90 -14.15
N SER A 53 -5.91 24.58 -13.11
CA SER A 53 -6.24 23.20 -12.76
C SER A 53 -7.14 22.65 -13.86
N SER A 54 -6.99 21.37 -14.16
CA SER A 54 -7.89 20.56 -14.99
C SER A 54 -9.27 20.37 -14.31
N ALA A 55 -9.93 21.47 -13.97
CA ALA A 55 -11.33 21.46 -13.60
C ALA A 55 -12.14 21.56 -14.90
N PRO A 56 -12.98 20.57 -15.22
CA PRO A 56 -13.91 20.71 -16.33
C PRO A 56 -14.74 21.98 -16.14
N GLY A 57 -14.90 22.76 -17.20
CA GLY A 57 -15.67 24.01 -17.14
C GLY A 57 -17.10 23.79 -16.64
N PRO A 58 -17.83 24.86 -16.26
CA PRO A 58 -19.13 24.78 -15.61
C PRO A 58 -20.11 23.84 -16.33
N LEU A 59 -20.12 23.89 -17.66
CA LEU A 59 -20.97 23.05 -18.52
C LEU A 59 -20.62 21.55 -18.45
N GLU A 60 -19.34 21.19 -18.36
CA GLU A 60 -18.91 19.80 -18.26
C GLU A 60 -19.13 19.25 -16.83
N SER A 61 -19.10 20.11 -15.80
CA SER A 61 -19.52 19.73 -14.45
C SER A 61 -21.01 19.37 -14.39
N SER A 62 -21.88 20.17 -15.03
CA SER A 62 -23.32 19.93 -15.10
C SER A 62 -23.65 18.67 -15.91
N ARG A 63 -22.92 18.43 -17.01
CA ARG A 63 -23.05 17.19 -17.80
C ARG A 63 -22.72 15.95 -16.99
N ARG A 64 -21.67 16.00 -16.17
CA ARG A 64 -21.27 14.89 -15.28
C ARG A 64 -22.23 14.71 -14.11
N LEU A 65 -22.78 15.80 -13.56
CA LEU A 65 -23.78 15.75 -12.51
C LEU A 65 -25.10 15.12 -13.03
N GLY A 66 -25.51 15.47 -14.24
CA GLY A 66 -26.67 14.86 -14.91
C GLY A 66 -26.50 13.37 -15.14
N ARG A 67 -25.32 12.92 -15.60
CA ARG A 67 -25.02 11.48 -15.76
C ARG A 67 -25.03 10.71 -14.45
N ARG A 68 -24.55 11.31 -13.35
CA ARG A 68 -24.59 10.67 -12.02
C ARG A 68 -26.01 10.55 -11.50
N ARG A 69 -26.84 11.59 -11.63
CA ARG A 69 -28.25 11.54 -11.23
C ARG A 69 -29.04 10.46 -11.98
N MET A 70 -28.76 10.25 -13.27
CA MET A 70 -29.41 9.17 -14.02
C MET A 70 -28.93 7.77 -13.59
N ALA A 71 -27.66 7.62 -13.23
CA ALA A 71 -27.11 6.36 -12.71
C ALA A 71 -27.61 6.03 -11.29
N ASP A 72 -27.71 7.04 -10.41
CA ASP A 72 -28.19 6.87 -9.03
C ASP A 72 -29.70 6.57 -8.99
N ALA A 73 -30.48 7.15 -9.91
CA ALA A 73 -31.90 6.85 -10.06
C ALA A 73 -32.19 5.42 -10.55
N THR A 74 -31.24 4.80 -11.28
CA THR A 74 -31.37 3.40 -11.74
C THR A 74 -30.88 2.37 -10.72
N MET A 75 -30.01 2.75 -9.77
CA MET A 75 -29.49 1.81 -8.75
C MET A 75 -30.44 1.58 -7.57
N SER A 76 -31.39 2.47 -7.32
CA SER A 76 -32.23 2.39 -6.11
C SER A 76 -33.41 1.41 -6.20
N GLN A 77 -33.68 0.83 -7.38
CA GLN A 77 -34.82 -0.07 -7.62
C GLN A 77 -34.46 -1.46 -8.15
N THR A 78 -33.18 -1.84 -8.15
CA THR A 78 -32.78 -3.20 -8.56
C THR A 78 -31.95 -3.87 -7.47
N HIS A 79 -32.46 -4.98 -6.93
CA HIS A 79 -31.66 -5.92 -6.14
C HIS A 79 -30.45 -6.36 -6.98
N PRO A 80 -29.27 -6.61 -6.38
CA PRO A 80 -28.05 -6.90 -7.13
C PRO A 80 -28.20 -8.23 -7.87
N VAL A 81 -28.51 -8.15 -9.16
CA VAL A 81 -28.49 -9.29 -10.08
C VAL A 81 -27.03 -9.58 -10.41
N LEU A 82 -26.63 -10.83 -10.20
CA LEU A 82 -25.28 -11.30 -10.53
C LEU A 82 -25.05 -11.24 -12.06
N PRO A 83 -23.81 -11.03 -12.53
CA PRO A 83 -23.49 -11.05 -13.95
C PRO A 83 -23.93 -12.36 -14.63
N SER A 84 -24.27 -12.30 -15.91
CA SER A 84 -24.88 -13.41 -16.68
C SER A 84 -24.06 -14.71 -16.72
N TRP A 85 -22.76 -14.67 -16.45
CA TRP A 85 -21.90 -15.86 -16.37
C TRP A 85 -21.99 -16.61 -15.02
N ALA A 86 -22.67 -16.05 -14.02
CA ALA A 86 -22.77 -16.61 -12.66
C ALA A 86 -23.98 -17.55 -12.47
N TYR A 87 -24.80 -17.78 -13.50
CA TYR A 87 -25.92 -18.72 -13.45
C TYR A 87 -25.48 -20.13 -13.85
N LEU A 88 -25.67 -21.10 -12.94
CA LEU A 88 -25.32 -22.51 -13.13
C LEU A 88 -26.21 -23.23 -14.15
N TYR A 89 -27.33 -22.63 -14.56
CA TYR A 89 -28.20 -23.07 -15.65
C TYR A 89 -28.63 -21.83 -16.46
N PRO A 90 -28.44 -21.79 -17.80
CA PRO A 90 -28.95 -20.68 -18.60
C PRO A 90 -30.47 -20.68 -18.52
N ALA A 91 -31.06 -19.52 -18.18
CA ALA A 91 -32.51 -19.36 -18.19
C ALA A 91 -33.04 -19.66 -19.60
N ASP A 92 -34.06 -20.51 -19.71
CA ASP A 92 -34.71 -20.83 -20.98
C ASP A 92 -35.46 -19.61 -21.49
N LEU A 93 -34.80 -18.84 -22.36
CA LEU A 93 -35.33 -17.60 -22.94
C LEU A 93 -36.47 -17.86 -23.94
N THR A 94 -36.77 -19.11 -24.28
CA THR A 94 -37.91 -19.44 -25.17
C THR A 94 -39.27 -19.22 -24.49
N GLN A 95 -39.29 -19.12 -23.15
CA GLN A 95 -40.49 -18.84 -22.37
C GLN A 95 -40.67 -17.36 -22.07
N TRP A 96 -39.71 -16.50 -22.45
CA TRP A 96 -39.79 -15.07 -22.17
C TRP A 96 -40.68 -14.37 -23.19
N ARG A 97 -41.90 -14.00 -22.76
CA ARG A 97 -42.81 -13.15 -23.53
C ARG A 97 -42.75 -11.73 -22.99
N TRP A 98 -42.34 -10.79 -23.83
CA TRP A 98 -42.39 -9.37 -23.50
C TRP A 98 -43.84 -8.89 -23.53
N GLU A 99 -44.33 -8.35 -22.42
CA GLU A 99 -45.63 -7.65 -22.36
C GLU A 99 -45.43 -6.14 -22.30
N ARG A 100 -46.28 -5.42 -23.03
CA ARG A 100 -46.24 -3.95 -23.10
C ARG A 100 -46.62 -3.36 -21.73
N PRO A 101 -45.88 -2.35 -21.22
CA PRO A 101 -46.26 -1.63 -20.01
C PRO A 101 -47.66 -1.01 -20.16
N THR A 102 -48.54 -1.29 -19.19
CA THR A 102 -49.93 -0.81 -19.20
C THR A 102 -49.97 0.72 -19.11
N PRO A 103 -50.72 1.42 -19.99
CA PRO A 103 -50.78 2.87 -19.99
C PRO A 103 -51.43 3.42 -18.72
N ALA A 104 -50.96 4.57 -18.24
CA ALA A 104 -51.38 5.18 -16.98
C ALA A 104 -52.90 5.38 -16.82
N SER A 105 -53.64 5.47 -17.93
CA SER A 105 -55.11 5.57 -17.97
C SER A 105 -55.83 4.32 -17.43
N SER A 106 -55.18 3.16 -17.42
CA SER A 106 -55.74 1.90 -16.91
C SER A 106 -55.62 1.72 -15.39
N ARG A 107 -54.77 2.51 -14.72
CA ARG A 107 -54.61 2.47 -13.25
C ARG A 107 -55.69 3.23 -12.48
N ALA A 108 -56.49 4.04 -13.16
CA ALA A 108 -57.46 4.94 -12.52
C ALA A 108 -58.88 4.36 -12.38
N ARG A 109 -59.09 3.05 -12.61
CA ARG A 109 -60.44 2.45 -12.64
C ARG A 109 -60.70 1.26 -11.70
N ASN A 110 -59.84 1.01 -10.73
CA ASN A 110 -60.16 0.03 -9.70
C ASN A 110 -60.53 0.75 -8.39
N PRO A 111 -61.80 0.71 -7.96
CA PRO A 111 -62.19 1.13 -6.61
C PRO A 111 -61.60 0.17 -5.55
N PRO A 112 -61.48 0.58 -4.28
CA PRO A 112 -60.91 -0.24 -3.23
C PRO A 112 -61.86 -1.39 -2.89
N ASP A 113 -61.39 -2.62 -3.06
CA ASP A 113 -62.08 -3.81 -2.55
C ASP A 113 -61.73 -3.97 -1.07
N ASP A 114 -62.78 -3.89 -0.24
CA ASP A 114 -62.81 -4.31 1.15
C ASP A 114 -62.73 -5.83 1.25
N GLY A 115 -61.91 -6.31 2.19
CA GLY A 115 -62.09 -7.63 2.82
C GLY A 115 -61.28 -8.80 2.23
N SER A 116 -60.16 -9.13 2.88
CA SER A 116 -59.97 -10.49 3.42
C SER A 116 -58.67 -10.57 4.24
N ALA A 117 -58.84 -11.09 5.45
CA ALA A 117 -57.83 -11.24 6.47
C ALA A 117 -56.79 -12.30 6.10
N HIS A 118 -55.51 -11.95 6.20
CA HIS A 118 -54.48 -12.88 6.63
C HIS A 118 -53.57 -12.21 7.66
N SER A 119 -53.46 -12.90 8.78
CA SER A 119 -52.83 -12.54 10.04
C SER A 119 -51.34 -12.23 9.91
N ALA A 120 -50.91 -11.22 10.68
CA ALA A 120 -49.51 -10.97 10.98
C ALA A 120 -48.89 -12.17 11.73
N PRO A 121 -47.61 -12.51 11.47
CA PRO A 121 -46.93 -13.58 12.21
C PRO A 121 -46.61 -13.11 13.65
N PRO A 122 -46.98 -13.87 14.69
CA PRO A 122 -46.54 -13.58 16.05
C PRO A 122 -45.10 -14.07 16.28
N LEU A 123 -44.46 -13.40 17.25
CA LEU A 123 -43.11 -13.65 17.76
C LEU A 123 -42.90 -15.12 18.20
N PRO A 124 -41.66 -15.66 18.15
CA PRO A 124 -41.40 -17.08 18.39
C PRO A 124 -41.41 -17.39 19.89
N GLY A 125 -42.53 -17.88 20.41
CA GLY A 125 -42.66 -18.25 21.84
C GLY A 125 -43.60 -19.41 22.17
N SER A 126 -44.24 -20.09 21.20
CA SER A 126 -45.38 -20.97 21.51
C SER A 126 -45.31 -22.41 20.97
N TRP A 127 -44.21 -22.86 20.37
CA TRP A 127 -44.12 -24.22 19.82
C TRP A 127 -43.75 -25.31 20.86
N LEU A 128 -43.29 -24.94 22.06
CA LEU A 128 -42.88 -25.85 23.12
C LEU A 128 -44.05 -26.43 23.94
N SER A 129 -45.20 -25.77 23.96
CA SER A 129 -46.37 -26.23 24.74
C SER A 129 -47.19 -27.31 24.02
N ALA A 130 -46.98 -27.51 22.71
CA ALA A 130 -47.69 -28.51 21.92
C ALA A 130 -47.01 -29.90 21.93
N LEU A 131 -45.76 -29.99 22.41
CA LEU A 131 -44.97 -31.24 22.37
C LEU A 131 -44.86 -31.95 23.72
N LEU A 132 -45.28 -31.31 24.81
CA LEU A 132 -45.29 -31.88 26.16
C LEU A 132 -46.73 -31.99 26.66
N GLY A 133 -47.47 -32.95 26.11
CA GLY A 133 -48.73 -33.39 26.71
C GLY A 133 -48.47 -33.96 28.09
N ARG A 134 -48.87 -33.25 29.16
CA ARG A 134 -49.12 -33.85 30.46
C ARG A 134 -50.19 -33.09 31.23
N ASN A 135 -51.26 -33.81 31.55
CA ASN A 135 -52.38 -33.41 32.40
C ASN A 135 -51.97 -33.25 33.87
N GLY A 136 -52.76 -32.43 34.58
CA GLY A 136 -52.77 -32.23 36.03
C GLY A 136 -52.36 -30.79 36.37
N GLY A 137 -53.17 -29.93 36.98
CA GLY A 137 -54.23 -30.16 37.94
C GLY A 137 -54.04 -29.12 39.06
N ALA A 138 -54.80 -28.02 38.96
CA ALA A 138 -55.18 -27.04 39.99
C ALA A 138 -54.24 -26.74 41.19
N ARG A 139 -53.86 -25.46 41.33
CA ARG A 139 -54.35 -24.61 42.44
C ARG A 139 -53.99 -23.13 42.23
N ARG A 140 -55.04 -22.31 42.11
CA ARG A 140 -55.00 -20.85 42.33
C ARG A 140 -54.67 -20.58 43.79
N ARG A 141 -53.72 -19.68 44.07
CA ARG A 141 -53.80 -18.75 45.21
C ARG A 141 -53.18 -17.40 44.84
N THR A 142 -54.10 -16.44 44.83
CA THR A 142 -54.06 -14.98 44.91
C THR A 142 -52.77 -14.32 45.40
N TYR A 143 -52.41 -13.25 44.67
CA TYR A 143 -51.60 -12.13 45.13
C TYR A 143 -52.24 -11.44 46.34
N ALA A 144 -51.43 -11.09 47.35
CA ALA A 144 -51.74 -10.05 48.31
C ALA A 144 -50.48 -9.20 48.54
N HIS A 145 -50.62 -7.94 48.15
CA HIS A 145 -50.05 -6.71 48.68
C HIS A 145 -48.71 -6.69 49.41
N ILE A 146 -47.85 -5.84 48.84
CA ILE A 146 -46.75 -5.11 49.44
C ILE A 146 -47.32 -4.23 50.57
N GLU A 147 -46.77 -4.38 51.77
CA GLU A 147 -46.73 -3.30 52.77
C GLU A 147 -45.27 -2.98 53.07
N GLU A 148 -44.93 -1.71 52.84
CA GLU A 148 -43.74 -1.05 53.35
C GLU A 148 -43.88 -0.88 54.86
N ASN A 149 -42.82 -1.19 55.60
CA ASN A 149 -42.50 -0.48 56.83
C ASN A 149 -41.00 -0.57 57.08
N GLY A 150 -40.35 0.59 57.04
CA GLY A 150 -38.98 0.76 57.48
C GLY A 150 -38.89 0.86 59.00
N ALA A 151 -37.76 0.47 59.57
CA ALA A 151 -36.96 1.30 60.48
C ALA A 151 -35.78 0.52 61.07
N ALA A 152 -34.75 1.31 61.40
CA ALA A 152 -33.74 1.13 62.43
C ALA A 152 -32.46 0.33 62.09
N LEU A 153 -31.41 1.13 61.91
CA LEU A 153 -30.00 0.82 62.09
C LEU A 153 -29.72 0.05 63.41
N ALA A 154 -28.99 -1.05 63.31
CA ALA A 154 -28.15 -1.54 64.38
C ALA A 154 -26.85 -2.12 63.78
N VAL A 155 -25.73 -1.50 64.15
CA VAL A 155 -24.36 -1.91 63.79
C VAL A 155 -24.03 -3.20 64.56
N THR A 156 -23.62 -4.25 63.85
CA THR A 156 -23.07 -5.49 64.43
C THR A 156 -21.69 -5.82 63.81
N PRO A 157 -20.81 -6.56 64.52
CA PRO A 157 -19.36 -6.59 64.29
C PRO A 157 -18.92 -7.58 63.19
N PRO A 158 -17.64 -7.53 62.73
CA PRO A 158 -17.23 -8.02 61.41
C PRO A 158 -16.84 -9.52 61.33
N GLU A 159 -17.42 -10.41 62.13
CA GLU A 159 -17.12 -11.86 62.07
C GLU A 159 -18.21 -12.72 61.42
N ALA A 160 -19.41 -12.18 61.15
CA ALA A 160 -20.49 -12.92 60.47
C ALA A 160 -20.46 -12.83 58.92
N VAL A 161 -19.57 -12.02 58.33
CA VAL A 161 -19.53 -11.78 56.87
C VAL A 161 -18.81 -12.90 56.10
N SER A 162 -18.00 -13.73 56.77
CA SER A 162 -17.30 -14.87 56.14
C SER A 162 -18.16 -16.13 55.99
N GLU A 163 -19.19 -16.32 56.82
CA GLU A 163 -20.12 -17.46 56.70
C GLU A 163 -21.34 -17.14 55.83
N CYS A 164 -21.85 -15.90 55.86
CA CYS A 164 -22.96 -15.51 54.98
C CYS A 164 -22.56 -15.45 53.50
N ARG A 165 -21.26 -15.25 53.18
CA ARG A 165 -20.72 -15.38 51.81
C ARG A 165 -20.55 -16.84 51.35
N ARG A 166 -20.38 -17.80 52.28
CA ARG A 166 -20.33 -19.24 51.94
C ARG A 166 -21.74 -19.80 51.72
N ALA A 167 -22.72 -19.41 52.53
CA ALA A 167 -24.11 -19.86 52.37
C ALA A 167 -24.79 -19.29 51.10
N THR A 168 -24.48 -18.06 50.69
CA THR A 168 -25.03 -17.46 49.44
C THR A 168 -24.30 -17.88 48.16
N ALA A 169 -23.13 -18.54 48.26
CA ALA A 169 -22.46 -19.16 47.12
C ALA A 169 -23.07 -20.53 46.77
N VAL A 170 -23.53 -21.29 47.78
CA VAL A 170 -24.12 -22.64 47.62
C VAL A 170 -25.50 -22.60 46.97
N ASP A 171 -26.21 -21.47 47.00
CA ASP A 171 -27.51 -21.33 46.30
C ASP A 171 -27.36 -20.79 44.86
N LYS A 172 -26.19 -20.21 44.52
CA LYS A 172 -25.86 -19.81 43.14
C LYS A 172 -25.33 -20.96 42.29
N THR A 173 -24.90 -22.08 42.90
CA THR A 173 -24.40 -23.25 42.16
C THR A 173 -25.51 -24.09 41.53
N LYS A 174 -26.73 -24.11 42.11
CA LYS A 174 -27.88 -24.84 41.55
C LYS A 174 -28.32 -24.36 40.15
N PRO A 175 -28.53 -23.06 39.90
CA PRO A 175 -28.87 -22.58 38.56
C PRO A 175 -27.73 -22.80 37.57
N ILE A 176 -26.48 -22.75 38.04
CA ILE A 176 -25.29 -23.04 37.24
C ILE A 176 -25.25 -24.51 36.81
N GLN A 177 -25.47 -25.45 37.74
CA GLN A 177 -25.55 -26.88 37.45
C GLN A 177 -26.72 -27.20 36.51
N GLN A 178 -27.87 -26.55 36.68
CA GLN A 178 -29.02 -26.73 35.81
C GLN A 178 -28.74 -26.22 34.37
N GLN A 179 -28.02 -25.10 34.24
CA GLN A 179 -27.57 -24.60 32.93
C GLN A 179 -26.54 -25.52 32.26
N CYS A 180 -25.64 -26.12 33.03
CA CYS A 180 -24.73 -27.15 32.52
C CYS A 180 -25.48 -28.41 32.06
N LEU A 181 -26.50 -28.85 32.81
CA LEU A 181 -27.35 -29.99 32.42
C LEU A 181 -28.14 -29.71 31.13
N LEU A 182 -28.76 -28.53 31.01
CA LEU A 182 -29.44 -28.10 29.79
C LEU A 182 -28.50 -28.08 28.57
N PHE A 183 -27.26 -27.61 28.75
CA PHE A 183 -26.24 -27.67 27.71
C PHE A 183 -25.95 -29.12 27.28
N TRP A 184 -25.85 -30.06 28.22
CA TRP A 184 -25.64 -31.48 27.90
C TRP A 184 -26.84 -32.13 27.22
N ASP A 185 -28.06 -31.76 27.62
CA ASP A 185 -29.30 -32.24 27.00
C ASP A 185 -29.44 -31.72 25.55
N GLU A 186 -29.12 -30.45 25.30
CA GLU A 186 -29.07 -29.87 23.95
C GLU A 186 -28.02 -30.58 23.08
N LEU A 187 -26.87 -30.92 23.66
CA LEU A 187 -25.78 -31.64 23.00
C LEU A 187 -26.16 -33.10 22.70
N HIS A 188 -27.03 -33.71 23.52
CA HIS A 188 -27.64 -35.01 23.26
C HIS A 188 -28.71 -34.94 22.17
N ALA A 189 -29.61 -33.97 22.21
CA ALA A 189 -30.64 -33.75 21.19
C ALA A 189 -30.02 -33.48 19.80
N LEU A 190 -28.90 -32.77 19.75
CA LEU A 190 -28.16 -32.56 18.50
C LEU A 190 -27.54 -33.83 17.94
N ASN A 191 -27.28 -34.85 18.77
CA ASN A 191 -26.71 -36.11 18.32
C ASN A 191 -27.69 -36.90 17.43
N THR A 192 -28.97 -36.91 17.79
CA THR A 192 -30.01 -37.77 17.20
C THR A 192 -30.56 -37.30 15.85
N ALA A 193 -30.28 -36.06 15.45
CA ALA A 193 -30.76 -35.49 14.18
C ALA A 193 -29.98 -36.01 12.93
N CYS A 194 -30.63 -36.68 11.96
CA CYS A 194 -30.02 -37.17 10.70
C CYS A 194 -30.76 -36.67 9.43
N GLY A 195 -30.05 -36.02 8.48
CA GLY A 195 -30.58 -35.57 7.18
C GLY A 195 -29.81 -34.38 6.57
N SER A 196 -29.98 -34.07 5.28
CA SER A 196 -29.25 -32.99 4.58
C SER A 196 -29.73 -31.57 4.95
N GLU A 197 -31.04 -31.36 5.07
CA GLU A 197 -31.61 -30.12 5.65
C GLU A 197 -31.26 -29.98 7.14
N LEU A 198 -31.26 -31.12 7.84
CA LEU A 198 -30.81 -31.24 9.22
C LEU A 198 -29.32 -30.91 9.37
N LEU A 199 -28.49 -31.05 8.33
CA LEU A 199 -27.08 -30.65 8.36
C LEU A 199 -26.92 -29.13 8.49
N ARG A 200 -27.78 -28.35 7.82
CA ARG A 200 -27.79 -26.88 7.87
C ARG A 200 -28.31 -26.39 9.22
N PHE A 201 -29.38 -27.01 9.71
CA PHE A 201 -29.93 -26.74 11.04
C PHE A 201 -28.94 -27.13 12.15
N ALA A 202 -28.35 -28.33 12.06
CA ALA A 202 -27.32 -28.79 12.97
C ALA A 202 -26.13 -27.84 12.97
N LYS A 203 -25.69 -27.34 11.81
CA LYS A 203 -24.61 -26.33 11.75
C LYS A 203 -24.95 -25.07 12.55
N ALA A 204 -26.14 -24.50 12.36
CA ALA A 204 -26.57 -23.30 13.09
C ALA A 204 -26.60 -23.58 14.60
N ARG A 205 -27.18 -24.71 15.00
CA ARG A 205 -27.22 -25.15 16.39
C ARG A 205 -25.84 -25.44 16.99
N TYR A 206 -24.91 -26.02 16.23
CA TYR A 206 -23.53 -26.20 16.68
C TYR A 206 -22.85 -24.86 16.96
N ILE A 207 -23.11 -23.84 16.14
CA ILE A 207 -22.58 -22.49 16.39
C ILE A 207 -23.17 -21.92 17.68
N GLU A 208 -24.48 -22.04 17.89
CA GLU A 208 -25.14 -21.61 19.15
C GLU A 208 -24.55 -22.33 20.37
N VAL A 209 -24.39 -23.65 20.31
CA VAL A 209 -23.80 -24.45 21.39
C VAL A 209 -22.35 -24.04 21.66
N ILE A 210 -21.55 -23.76 20.62
CA ILE A 210 -20.18 -23.25 20.77
C ILE A 210 -20.18 -21.87 21.44
N GLU A 211 -21.16 -21.02 21.16
CA GLU A 211 -21.31 -19.70 21.77
C GLU A 211 -21.72 -19.77 23.24
N LEU A 212 -22.66 -20.65 23.57
CA LEU A 212 -23.02 -20.96 24.95
C LEU A 212 -21.83 -21.55 25.71
N PHE A 213 -21.09 -22.48 25.10
CA PHE A 213 -19.88 -23.04 25.69
C PHE A 213 -18.83 -21.96 25.98
N GLN A 214 -18.57 -21.05 25.04
CA GLN A 214 -17.71 -19.88 25.28
C GLN A 214 -18.22 -19.05 26.46
N GLN A 215 -19.52 -18.76 26.52
CA GLN A 215 -20.13 -17.95 27.55
C GLN A 215 -19.98 -18.60 28.94
N TYR A 216 -20.23 -19.90 29.05
CA TYR A 216 -20.07 -20.64 30.30
C TYR A 216 -18.62 -20.66 30.80
N ILE A 217 -17.64 -20.84 29.89
CA ILE A 217 -16.23 -20.72 30.27
C ILE A 217 -15.94 -19.28 30.74
N SER A 218 -16.42 -18.28 29.99
CA SER A 218 -16.20 -16.85 30.29
C SER A 218 -16.73 -16.44 31.67
N LEU A 219 -17.85 -17.04 32.08
CA LEU A 219 -18.47 -16.82 33.39
C LEU A 219 -17.82 -17.63 34.52
N GLY A 220 -16.82 -18.46 34.21
CA GLY A 220 -16.14 -19.32 35.19
C GLY A 220 -17.01 -20.49 35.70
N ILE A 221 -18.15 -20.72 35.04
CA ILE A 221 -19.15 -21.72 35.42
C ILE A 221 -18.58 -23.14 35.33
N LEU A 222 -17.94 -23.46 34.20
CA LEU A 222 -17.36 -24.78 33.98
C LEU A 222 -16.00 -24.90 34.68
N THR A 223 -15.79 -25.97 35.43
CA THR A 223 -14.46 -26.32 35.94
C THR A 223 -13.54 -26.71 34.78
N PRO A 224 -12.21 -26.67 34.96
CA PRO A 224 -11.26 -27.03 33.90
C PRO A 224 -11.47 -28.46 33.39
N GLY A 225 -11.72 -29.42 34.29
CA GLY A 225 -12.02 -30.81 33.91
C GLY A 225 -13.32 -30.94 33.11
N GLU A 226 -14.37 -30.22 33.49
CA GLU A 226 -15.64 -30.19 32.73
C GLU A 226 -15.46 -29.53 31.37
N CYS A 227 -14.70 -28.44 31.29
CA CYS A 227 -14.34 -27.80 30.02
C CYS A 227 -13.61 -28.79 29.10
N GLU A 228 -12.65 -29.54 29.62
CA GLU A 228 -11.89 -30.51 28.85
C GLU A 228 -12.75 -31.65 28.33
N LEU A 229 -13.58 -32.23 29.21
CA LEU A 229 -14.51 -33.31 28.85
C LEU A 229 -15.54 -32.84 27.82
N ALA A 230 -16.11 -31.66 27.99
CA ALA A 230 -17.02 -31.04 27.03
C ALA A 230 -16.33 -30.79 25.69
N LEU A 231 -15.09 -30.28 25.72
CA LEU A 231 -14.29 -30.05 24.52
C LEU A 231 -13.97 -31.36 23.78
N GLU A 232 -13.70 -32.47 24.50
CA GLU A 232 -13.45 -33.80 23.89
C GLU A 232 -14.72 -34.33 23.24
N THR A 233 -15.81 -34.32 24.01
CA THR A 233 -17.10 -34.81 23.57
C THR A 233 -17.58 -34.06 22.33
N LEU A 234 -17.51 -32.73 22.33
CA LEU A 234 -17.85 -31.91 21.18
C LEU A 234 -16.91 -32.17 20.00
N SER A 235 -15.60 -32.30 20.24
CA SER A 235 -14.64 -32.56 19.17
C SER A 235 -14.92 -33.90 18.48
N GLU A 236 -15.18 -34.94 19.26
CA GLU A 236 -15.44 -36.27 18.73
C GLU A 236 -16.77 -36.33 17.99
N LYS A 237 -17.83 -35.73 18.55
CA LYS A 237 -19.13 -35.65 17.87
C LYS A 237 -19.05 -34.87 16.56
N ILE A 238 -18.29 -33.77 16.51
CA ILE A 238 -18.07 -33.02 15.27
C ILE A 238 -17.35 -33.91 14.23
N ARG A 239 -16.37 -34.74 14.63
CA ARG A 239 -15.69 -35.66 13.70
C ARG A 239 -16.61 -36.75 13.19
N VAL A 240 -17.35 -37.41 14.08
CA VAL A 240 -18.27 -38.52 13.75
C VAL A 240 -19.40 -38.03 12.84
N LYS A 241 -19.98 -36.86 13.14
CA LYS A 241 -21.18 -36.39 12.44
C LYS A 241 -20.90 -35.73 11.09
N PHE A 242 -19.71 -35.16 10.91
CA PHE A 242 -19.37 -34.44 9.69
C PHE A 242 -18.23 -35.16 8.94
N CYS A 243 -18.61 -36.06 8.03
CA CYS A 243 -17.66 -36.87 7.25
C CYS A 243 -16.72 -36.03 6.36
N ASN A 244 -17.10 -34.80 5.99
CA ASN A 244 -16.25 -33.92 5.18
C ASN A 244 -15.13 -33.31 6.03
N PRO A 245 -13.84 -33.63 5.76
CA PRO A 245 -12.72 -33.14 6.54
C PRO A 245 -12.60 -31.63 6.59
N SER A 246 -12.83 -30.94 5.48
CA SER A 246 -12.74 -29.47 5.44
C SER A 246 -13.78 -28.81 6.36
N PHE A 247 -14.96 -29.41 6.43
CA PHE A 247 -16.09 -28.87 7.16
C PHE A 247 -15.96 -29.10 8.66
N HIS A 248 -15.65 -30.33 9.10
CA HIS A 248 -15.47 -30.61 10.52
C HIS A 248 -14.26 -29.87 11.09
N ASN A 249 -13.16 -29.73 10.32
CA ASN A 249 -12.00 -28.96 10.78
C ASN A 249 -12.35 -27.48 11.01
N ARG A 250 -13.27 -26.89 10.22
CA ARG A 250 -13.75 -25.54 10.46
C ARG A 250 -14.54 -25.43 11.76
N LEU A 251 -15.43 -26.38 12.04
CA LEU A 251 -16.22 -26.38 13.28
C LEU A 251 -15.34 -26.64 14.51
N LEU A 252 -14.41 -27.59 14.43
CA LEU A 252 -13.41 -27.82 15.48
C LEU A 252 -12.56 -26.59 15.72
N LEU A 253 -12.15 -25.89 14.65
CA LEU A 253 -11.41 -24.65 14.78
C LEU A 253 -12.21 -23.57 15.50
N GLN A 254 -13.47 -23.37 15.12
CA GLN A 254 -14.35 -22.42 15.80
C GLN A 254 -14.53 -22.79 17.28
N LEU A 255 -14.75 -24.07 17.59
CA LEU A 255 -14.82 -24.57 18.94
C LEU A 255 -13.55 -24.22 19.73
N TYR A 256 -12.36 -24.49 19.18
CA TYR A 256 -11.08 -24.24 19.86
C TYR A 256 -10.83 -22.75 20.09
N ILE A 257 -11.13 -21.90 19.10
CA ILE A 257 -11.01 -20.44 19.21
C ILE A 257 -11.97 -19.90 20.28
N LYS A 258 -13.22 -20.35 20.25
CA LYS A 258 -14.27 -19.92 21.17
C LYS A 258 -13.96 -20.37 22.60
N THR A 259 -13.38 -21.57 22.76
CA THR A 259 -12.84 -22.05 24.03
C THR A 259 -11.71 -21.16 24.53
N ALA A 260 -10.72 -20.83 23.68
CA ALA A 260 -9.61 -19.95 24.05
C ALA A 260 -10.09 -18.55 24.47
N ARG A 261 -11.06 -17.98 23.75
CA ARG A 261 -11.71 -16.71 24.12
C ARG A 261 -12.44 -16.81 25.46
N GLY A 262 -13.16 -17.91 25.67
CA GLY A 262 -13.83 -18.18 26.94
C GLY A 262 -12.85 -18.18 28.11
N VAL A 263 -11.74 -18.92 27.96
CA VAL A 263 -10.67 -19.00 28.97
C VAL A 263 -10.09 -17.63 29.27
N ARG A 264 -9.77 -16.84 28.24
CA ARG A 264 -9.25 -15.48 28.41
C ARG A 264 -10.22 -14.58 29.18
N SER A 265 -11.50 -14.58 28.80
CA SER A 265 -12.52 -13.78 29.49
C SER A 265 -12.69 -14.20 30.94
N SER A 266 -12.66 -15.52 31.21
CA SER A 266 -12.75 -16.08 32.55
C SER A 266 -11.59 -15.68 33.43
N ARG A 267 -10.37 -15.61 32.87
CA ARG A 267 -9.16 -15.25 33.61
C ARG A 267 -9.13 -13.82 34.12
N LEU A 268 -9.83 -12.90 33.46
CA LEU A 268 -10.02 -11.55 34.02
C LEU A 268 -10.77 -11.60 35.35
N ALA A 269 -11.53 -12.67 35.61
CA ALA A 269 -12.17 -12.94 36.89
C ALA A 269 -11.39 -13.97 37.76
N HIS A 270 -10.76 -14.98 37.16
CA HIS A 270 -10.17 -16.14 37.85
C HIS A 270 -8.89 -16.65 37.14
N ALA A 271 -7.75 -15.98 37.38
CA ALA A 271 -6.51 -16.19 36.62
C ALA A 271 -5.97 -17.64 36.63
N ASP A 272 -6.00 -18.31 37.78
CA ASP A 272 -5.30 -19.59 38.03
C ASP A 272 -6.11 -20.83 37.60
N LYS A 273 -7.41 -20.66 37.33
CA LYS A 273 -8.31 -21.81 37.19
C LYS A 273 -8.02 -22.63 35.93
N TYR A 274 -7.56 -22.03 34.83
CA TYR A 274 -7.54 -22.69 33.51
C TYR A 274 -6.15 -22.87 32.88
N ASP A 275 -5.09 -22.95 33.70
CA ASP A 275 -3.70 -22.92 33.20
C ASP A 275 -3.38 -24.04 32.19
N GLY A 276 -3.93 -25.24 32.38
CA GLY A 276 -3.68 -26.38 31.48
C GLY A 276 -4.46 -26.38 30.15
N LEU A 277 -5.56 -25.64 30.06
CA LEU A 277 -6.52 -25.77 28.95
C LEU A 277 -6.00 -25.19 27.60
N PRO A 278 -5.32 -24.03 27.56
CA PRO A 278 -4.67 -23.51 26.35
C PRO A 278 -3.72 -24.52 25.67
N ILE A 279 -3.00 -25.30 26.46
CA ILE A 279 -2.04 -26.28 25.97
C ILE A 279 -2.77 -27.42 25.29
N LYS A 280 -3.82 -27.96 25.92
CA LYS A 280 -4.65 -29.03 25.36
C LYS A 280 -5.35 -28.56 24.10
N LEU A 281 -5.72 -27.28 24.01
CA LEU A 281 -6.21 -26.68 22.77
C LEU A 281 -5.14 -26.70 21.67
N LEU A 282 -3.90 -26.30 21.95
CA LEU A 282 -2.80 -26.36 20.97
C LEU A 282 -2.45 -27.79 20.53
N GLN A 283 -2.48 -28.74 21.47
CA GLN A 283 -2.34 -30.17 21.19
C GLN A 283 -3.40 -30.65 20.21
N ARG A 284 -4.68 -30.34 20.48
CA ARG A 284 -5.79 -30.74 19.62
C ARG A 284 -5.74 -30.02 18.27
N LEU A 285 -5.30 -28.76 18.26
CA LEU A 285 -5.08 -28.01 17.05
C LEU A 285 -4.04 -28.69 16.15
N SER A 286 -2.93 -29.17 16.72
CA SER A 286 -1.89 -29.90 15.95
C SER A 286 -2.36 -31.21 15.33
N LYS A 287 -3.46 -31.79 15.85
CA LYS A 287 -4.11 -33.00 15.33
C LYS A 287 -5.13 -32.69 14.22
N LEU A 288 -5.53 -31.44 14.02
CA LEU A 288 -6.38 -31.05 12.88
C LEU A 288 -5.60 -31.23 11.58
N ASN A 289 -6.29 -31.66 10.52
CA ASN A 289 -5.63 -31.87 9.22
C ASN A 289 -4.93 -30.61 8.72
N ARG A 290 -3.79 -30.83 8.05
CA ARG A 290 -2.86 -29.82 7.54
C ARG A 290 -3.58 -28.80 6.64
N GLY A 291 -3.30 -27.50 6.82
CA GLY A 291 -3.77 -26.44 5.91
C GLY A 291 -3.89 -25.06 6.55
N ALA A 292 -4.47 -24.09 5.84
CA ALA A 292 -4.59 -22.72 6.31
C ALA A 292 -5.45 -22.56 7.58
N HIS A 293 -6.42 -23.45 7.77
CA HIS A 293 -7.26 -23.49 8.97
C HIS A 293 -6.41 -23.70 10.23
N LEU A 294 -5.37 -24.55 10.17
CA LEU A 294 -4.42 -24.75 11.27
C LEU A 294 -3.69 -23.44 11.60
N ILE A 295 -3.10 -22.77 10.61
CA ILE A 295 -2.33 -21.54 10.82
C ILE A 295 -3.22 -20.42 11.35
N ARG A 296 -4.45 -20.32 10.84
CA ARG A 296 -5.43 -19.36 11.33
C ARG A 296 -5.86 -19.67 12.76
N GLY A 297 -6.17 -20.93 13.05
CA GLY A 297 -6.50 -21.39 14.40
C GLY A 297 -5.40 -21.09 15.38
N PHE A 298 -4.17 -21.40 15.00
CA PHE A 298 -2.98 -21.06 15.75
C PHE A 298 -2.95 -19.54 15.99
N ARG A 299 -3.05 -18.70 14.95
CA ARG A 299 -3.10 -17.24 15.12
C ARG A 299 -4.18 -16.77 16.08
N GLU A 300 -5.41 -17.26 15.93
CA GLU A 300 -6.52 -16.85 16.77
C GLU A 300 -6.32 -17.32 18.21
N ILE A 301 -5.91 -18.57 18.46
CA ILE A 301 -5.59 -19.06 19.81
C ILE A 301 -4.42 -18.29 20.42
N MET A 302 -3.33 -18.08 19.68
CA MET A 302 -2.15 -17.34 20.16
C MET A 302 -2.44 -15.85 20.40
N ALA A 303 -3.49 -15.28 19.78
CA ALA A 303 -3.94 -13.93 20.09
C ALA A 303 -4.75 -13.85 21.40
N GLU A 304 -5.31 -14.98 21.85
CA GLU A 304 -6.03 -15.09 23.13
C GLU A 304 -5.14 -15.58 24.27
N VAL A 305 -4.10 -16.37 23.96
CA VAL A 305 -3.13 -16.91 24.93
C VAL A 305 -1.91 -16.00 25.02
N THR A 306 -1.82 -15.19 26.08
CA THR A 306 -0.60 -14.42 26.37
C THR A 306 0.59 -15.37 26.63
N PRO A 307 1.80 -15.00 26.19
CA PRO A 307 2.99 -15.83 26.37
C PRO A 307 3.30 -16.23 27.82
N ASP A 308 2.91 -15.41 28.78
CA ASP A 308 3.07 -15.66 30.21
C ASP A 308 2.28 -16.90 30.69
N LEU A 309 1.25 -17.30 29.92
CA LEU A 309 0.37 -18.43 30.23
C LEU A 309 0.93 -19.79 29.80
N LEU A 310 1.98 -19.83 28.98
CA LEU A 310 2.51 -21.07 28.41
C LEU A 310 3.59 -21.72 29.27
N GLY A 311 3.90 -21.14 30.45
CA GLY A 311 4.92 -21.66 31.35
C GLY A 311 6.30 -21.87 30.72
N GLY A 312 7.26 -22.35 31.50
CA GLY A 312 8.60 -22.73 31.01
C GLY A 312 8.66 -24.15 30.44
N GLU A 313 7.77 -25.05 30.87
CA GLU A 313 7.82 -26.48 30.54
C GLU A 313 6.94 -26.88 29.34
N GLU A 314 6.00 -26.02 28.92
CA GLU A 314 4.93 -26.41 27.98
C GLU A 314 5.22 -26.00 26.52
N LEU A 315 6.44 -25.55 26.28
CA LEU A 315 7.01 -25.14 25.00
C LEU A 315 7.13 -26.28 23.98
N GLY A 316 7.08 -27.53 24.45
CA GLY A 316 6.99 -28.71 23.59
C GLY A 316 5.76 -28.68 22.67
N TRP A 317 4.66 -28.06 23.09
CA TRP A 317 3.43 -28.02 22.29
C TRP A 317 3.45 -26.92 21.25
N VAL A 318 4.01 -25.76 21.57
CA VAL A 318 4.29 -24.72 20.57
C VAL A 318 5.21 -25.30 19.49
N LYS A 319 6.21 -26.10 19.86
CA LYS A 319 7.03 -26.87 18.90
C LYS A 319 6.17 -27.76 18.02
N THR A 320 5.29 -28.59 18.60
CA THR A 320 4.46 -29.54 17.85
C THR A 320 3.47 -28.83 16.92
N THR A 321 2.82 -27.76 17.37
CA THR A 321 1.89 -26.99 16.53
C THR A 321 2.64 -26.23 15.43
N LEU A 322 3.83 -25.69 15.72
CA LEU A 322 4.69 -25.11 14.71
C LEU A 322 5.16 -26.17 13.71
N LEU A 323 5.60 -27.35 14.14
CA LEU A 323 5.94 -28.48 13.27
C LEU A 323 4.76 -28.85 12.37
N SER A 324 3.55 -28.91 12.91
CA SER A 324 2.34 -29.13 12.10
C SER A 324 2.13 -28.00 11.10
N CYS A 325 2.33 -26.72 11.47
CA CYS A 325 2.27 -25.58 10.55
C CYS A 325 3.35 -25.65 9.46
N LEU A 326 4.60 -25.93 9.82
CA LEU A 326 5.73 -26.07 8.88
C LEU A 326 5.50 -27.26 7.94
N SER A 327 4.89 -28.35 8.43
CA SER A 327 4.54 -29.51 7.60
C SER A 327 3.47 -29.17 6.55
N THR A 328 2.70 -28.09 6.73
CA THR A 328 1.80 -27.59 5.68
C THR A 328 2.57 -26.96 4.52
N TRP A 329 3.76 -26.42 4.77
CA TRP A 329 4.64 -25.86 3.73
C TRP A 329 5.47 -26.92 3.02
N SER A 330 5.59 -28.12 3.60
CA SER A 330 6.33 -29.24 3.02
C SER A 330 5.49 -30.10 2.06
N VAL A 331 4.18 -29.86 1.91
CA VAL A 331 3.33 -30.71 1.05
C VAL A 331 3.42 -30.29 -0.43
N ASP A 332 3.41 -31.31 -1.28
CA ASP A 332 3.65 -31.36 -2.73
C ASP A 332 3.05 -30.16 -3.53
N PRO A 333 3.79 -29.52 -4.46
CA PRO A 333 3.27 -28.47 -5.35
C PRO A 333 2.03 -28.83 -6.17
N ASN A 334 1.64 -30.11 -6.23
CA ASN A 334 0.45 -30.62 -6.91
C ASN A 334 -0.88 -30.41 -6.16
N TRP A 335 -0.92 -29.58 -5.11
CA TRP A 335 -2.17 -29.18 -4.45
C TRP A 335 -3.06 -28.36 -5.41
N GLN A 336 -3.91 -29.07 -6.16
CA GLN A 336 -4.76 -28.51 -7.20
C GLN A 336 -5.62 -27.33 -6.69
N ASN A 337 -5.61 -26.24 -7.46
CA ASN A 337 -6.12 -24.88 -7.20
C ASN A 337 -7.50 -24.71 -6.52
N ARG A 338 -8.37 -25.72 -6.45
CA ARG A 338 -9.77 -25.56 -5.99
C ARG A 338 -9.92 -25.45 -4.47
N SER A 339 -9.21 -26.26 -3.69
CA SER A 339 -9.27 -26.19 -2.22
C SER A 339 -8.64 -24.90 -1.69
N HIS A 340 -7.60 -24.39 -2.37
CA HIS A 340 -6.94 -23.13 -2.03
C HIS A 340 -7.79 -21.90 -2.31
N LEU A 341 -8.49 -21.83 -3.45
CA LEU A 341 -9.44 -20.75 -3.72
C LEU A 341 -10.57 -20.72 -2.70
N SER A 342 -11.15 -21.89 -2.36
CA SER A 342 -12.12 -22.00 -1.26
C SER A 342 -11.52 -21.46 0.03
N THR A 343 -10.33 -21.93 0.40
CA THR A 343 -9.66 -21.51 1.64
C THR A 343 -9.35 -20.01 1.66
N MET A 344 -8.97 -19.40 0.54
CA MET A 344 -8.74 -17.95 0.45
C MET A 344 -10.04 -17.15 0.52
N VAL A 345 -11.10 -17.62 -0.15
CA VAL A 345 -12.44 -17.04 -0.01
C VAL A 345 -12.91 -17.16 1.44
N ASP A 346 -12.63 -18.27 2.10
CA ASP A 346 -12.99 -18.50 3.51
C ASP A 346 -12.19 -17.62 4.47
N ILE A 347 -10.88 -17.44 4.24
CA ILE A 347 -10.03 -16.49 4.98
C ILE A 347 -10.56 -15.07 4.78
N ALA A 348 -10.82 -14.68 3.53
CA ALA A 348 -11.34 -13.37 3.20
C ALA A 348 -12.71 -13.10 3.82
N GLN A 349 -13.66 -14.04 3.69
CA GLN A 349 -15.00 -13.95 4.28
C GLN A 349 -14.94 -13.84 5.79
N CYS A 350 -14.05 -14.60 6.43
CA CYS A 350 -13.92 -14.54 7.87
C CYS A 350 -13.21 -13.27 8.37
N GLU A 351 -12.16 -12.82 7.71
CA GLU A 351 -11.53 -11.53 8.02
C GLU A 351 -12.49 -10.36 7.73
N LEU A 352 -13.40 -10.51 6.76
CA LEU A 352 -14.49 -9.56 6.53
C LEU A 352 -15.46 -9.55 7.72
N GLY A 353 -15.72 -10.71 8.31
CA GLY A 353 -16.48 -10.86 9.55
C GLY A 353 -15.78 -10.20 10.74
N VAL A 354 -14.48 -10.41 10.91
CA VAL A 354 -13.66 -9.74 11.95
C VAL A 354 -13.63 -8.23 11.73
N PHE A 355 -13.46 -7.78 10.49
CA PHE A 355 -13.51 -6.38 10.10
C PHE A 355 -14.86 -5.76 10.43
N SER A 356 -15.95 -6.43 10.07
CA SER A 356 -17.32 -6.02 10.42
C SER A 356 -17.49 -5.88 11.93
N GLY A 357 -17.03 -6.87 12.70
CA GLY A 357 -17.03 -6.80 14.17
C GLY A 357 -16.21 -5.63 14.73
N ARG A 358 -15.04 -5.34 14.15
CA ARG A 358 -14.20 -4.19 14.53
C ARG A 358 -14.83 -2.85 14.15
N LEU A 359 -15.53 -2.77 13.02
CA LEU A 359 -16.31 -1.58 12.66
C LEU A 359 -17.49 -1.36 13.60
N CYS A 360 -18.18 -2.42 14.02
CA CYS A 360 -19.23 -2.33 15.04
C CYS A 360 -18.66 -1.84 16.38
N ALA A 361 -17.49 -2.37 16.79
CA ALA A 361 -16.80 -1.89 17.99
C ALA A 361 -16.34 -0.44 17.87
N LEU A 362 -15.86 0.00 16.70
CA LEU A 362 -15.49 1.38 16.43
C LEU A 362 -16.72 2.30 16.50
N LYS A 363 -17.84 1.87 15.92
CA LYS A 363 -19.12 2.59 15.98
C LYS A 363 -19.59 2.74 17.43
N ALA A 364 -19.55 1.66 18.21
CA ALA A 364 -19.90 1.69 19.64
C ALA A 364 -18.95 2.60 20.45
N ALA A 365 -17.65 2.58 20.14
CA ALA A 365 -16.66 3.44 20.77
C ALA A 365 -16.91 4.93 20.48
N LEU A 366 -17.21 5.27 19.23
CA LEU A 366 -17.55 6.63 18.82
C LEU A 366 -18.86 7.11 19.46
N SER A 367 -19.82 6.21 19.70
CA SER A 367 -21.09 6.53 20.37
C SER A 367 -20.98 6.62 21.90
N SER A 368 -19.96 6.04 22.52
CA SER A 368 -19.81 5.96 23.99
C SER A 368 -18.84 7.00 24.57
N HIS A 369 -18.44 8.02 23.79
CA HIS A 369 -17.37 8.95 24.15
C HIS A 369 -16.06 8.24 24.56
N ALA A 370 -15.81 7.03 24.02
CA ALA A 370 -14.55 6.36 24.27
C ALA A 370 -13.40 7.26 23.79
N GLY A 371 -12.34 7.36 24.58
CA GLY A 371 -11.21 8.25 24.28
C GLY A 371 -10.67 8.03 22.87
N MET A 372 -10.32 9.12 22.17
CA MET A 372 -9.86 9.10 20.77
C MET A 372 -8.77 8.07 20.49
N ALA A 373 -7.88 7.81 21.45
CA ALA A 373 -6.84 6.79 21.35
C ALA A 373 -7.39 5.35 21.22
N TYR A 374 -8.50 5.02 21.86
CA TYR A 374 -9.17 3.74 21.71
C TYR A 374 -9.80 3.61 20.31
N CYS A 375 -10.51 4.64 19.85
CA CYS A 375 -11.09 4.68 18.50
C CYS A 375 -10.02 4.51 17.41
N LEU A 376 -8.87 5.18 17.54
CA LEU A 376 -7.76 5.03 16.59
C LEU A 376 -7.19 3.61 16.56
N ARG A 377 -7.03 2.95 17.73
CA ARG A 377 -6.57 1.55 17.78
C ARG A 377 -7.54 0.58 17.12
N VAL A 378 -8.85 0.77 17.33
CA VAL A 378 -9.88 -0.08 16.70
C VAL A 378 -9.93 0.16 15.19
N ALA A 379 -9.78 1.41 14.74
CA ALA A 379 -9.72 1.77 13.32
C ALA A 379 -8.48 1.18 12.62
N ASP A 380 -7.30 1.24 13.24
CA ASP A 380 -6.08 0.61 12.73
C ASP A 380 -6.24 -0.91 12.63
N ALA A 381 -6.81 -1.54 13.66
CA ALA A 381 -7.10 -2.96 13.64
C ALA A 381 -8.10 -3.33 12.52
N ALA A 382 -9.12 -2.52 12.29
CA ALA A 382 -10.06 -2.72 11.19
C ALA A 382 -9.37 -2.60 9.81
N SER A 383 -8.51 -1.60 9.63
CA SER A 383 -7.72 -1.40 8.39
C SER A 383 -6.82 -2.62 8.09
N VAL A 384 -6.19 -3.20 9.12
CA VAL A 384 -5.36 -4.41 8.94
C VAL A 384 -6.18 -5.60 8.46
N SER A 385 -7.39 -5.82 8.99
CA SER A 385 -8.26 -6.91 8.50
C SER A 385 -8.74 -6.66 7.06
N LEU A 386 -9.06 -5.42 6.68
CA LEU A 386 -9.35 -5.08 5.28
C LEU A 386 -8.18 -5.35 4.35
N GLU A 387 -6.96 -5.02 4.76
CA GLU A 387 -5.77 -5.33 3.95
C GLU A 387 -5.56 -6.83 3.79
N ILE A 388 -5.86 -7.64 4.81
CA ILE A 388 -5.79 -9.10 4.73
C ILE A 388 -6.88 -9.63 3.78
N CYS A 389 -8.11 -9.14 3.88
CA CYS A 389 -9.19 -9.46 2.94
C CYS A 389 -8.81 -9.10 1.50
N ASP A 390 -8.30 -7.90 1.28
CA ASP A 390 -7.89 -7.45 -0.05
C ASP A 390 -6.71 -8.29 -0.57
N ARG A 391 -5.73 -8.63 0.26
CA ARG A 391 -4.64 -9.55 -0.12
C ARG A 391 -5.11 -10.97 -0.39
N ALA A 392 -6.14 -11.46 0.31
CA ALA A 392 -6.71 -12.79 0.10
C ALA A 392 -7.65 -12.85 -1.12
N LEU A 393 -8.37 -11.76 -1.42
CA LEU A 393 -9.31 -11.68 -2.54
C LEU A 393 -8.65 -11.23 -3.85
N ARG A 394 -7.58 -10.43 -3.80
CA ARG A 394 -6.88 -9.96 -4.99
C ARG A 394 -6.39 -11.10 -5.90
N PRO A 395 -5.81 -12.20 -5.39
CA PRO A 395 -5.41 -13.33 -6.23
C PRO A 395 -6.61 -14.16 -6.73
N SER A 396 -7.76 -14.12 -6.04
CA SER A 396 -8.99 -14.78 -6.54
C SER A 396 -9.63 -14.06 -7.73
N ARG A 397 -9.35 -12.75 -7.89
CA ARG A 397 -9.83 -11.93 -9.02
C ARG A 397 -8.99 -12.09 -10.29
N GLU A 398 -7.77 -12.60 -10.15
CA GLU A 398 -6.82 -12.83 -11.24
C GLU A 398 -6.63 -14.34 -11.37
N VAL A 399 -7.48 -15.00 -12.16
CA VAL A 399 -7.48 -16.46 -12.36
C VAL A 399 -6.25 -16.91 -13.15
N LEU A 400 -5.11 -16.96 -12.47
CA LEU A 400 -3.93 -17.81 -12.73
C LEU A 400 -2.96 -17.51 -11.57
N ILE A 401 -3.20 -18.09 -10.39
CA ILE A 401 -2.33 -17.89 -9.24
C ILE A 401 -1.11 -18.82 -9.41
N PRO A 402 0.12 -18.29 -9.58
CA PRO A 402 1.29 -19.10 -9.32
C PRO A 402 1.32 -19.41 -7.80
N GLY A 403 1.74 -20.61 -7.42
CA GLY A 403 1.80 -21.09 -6.02
C GLY A 403 2.41 -20.16 -4.93
N PRO A 404 3.36 -19.22 -5.19
CA PRO A 404 4.04 -18.48 -4.10
C PRO A 404 3.21 -17.43 -3.36
N ASP A 405 1.99 -17.06 -3.79
CA ASP A 405 1.21 -16.03 -3.07
C ASP A 405 0.32 -16.58 -1.94
N ILE A 406 -0.08 -17.86 -1.97
CA ILE A 406 -0.82 -18.50 -0.86
C ILE A 406 0.08 -18.68 0.36
N GLU A 407 1.32 -19.14 0.13
CA GLU A 407 2.31 -19.29 1.18
C GLU A 407 2.58 -17.99 1.90
N ARG A 408 2.57 -16.86 1.19
CA ARG A 408 2.74 -15.54 1.80
C ARG A 408 1.61 -15.17 2.74
N ILE A 409 0.37 -15.58 2.45
CA ILE A 409 -0.75 -15.40 3.39
C ILE A 409 -0.50 -16.23 4.64
N HIS A 410 -0.09 -17.50 4.49
CA HIS A 410 0.25 -18.37 5.61
C HIS A 410 1.39 -17.81 6.46
N VAL A 411 2.47 -17.36 5.84
CA VAL A 411 3.59 -16.66 6.49
C VAL A 411 3.09 -15.43 7.23
N SER A 412 2.25 -14.59 6.61
CA SER A 412 1.75 -13.37 7.25
C SER A 412 0.82 -13.65 8.44
N LEU A 413 -0.01 -14.70 8.33
CA LEU A 413 -0.85 -15.15 9.44
C LEU A 413 -0.01 -15.70 10.60
N LEU A 414 0.99 -16.54 10.31
CA LEU A 414 1.88 -17.09 11.32
C LEU A 414 2.74 -15.99 11.96
N ALA A 415 3.29 -15.06 11.17
CA ALA A 415 3.96 -13.89 11.69
C ALA A 415 3.06 -13.06 12.59
N GLY A 416 1.81 -12.83 12.18
CA GLY A 416 0.80 -12.14 12.99
C GLY A 416 0.55 -12.83 14.33
N ALA A 417 0.49 -14.18 14.35
CA ALA A 417 0.38 -14.98 15.57
C ALA A 417 1.62 -14.81 16.46
N MET A 418 2.79 -14.81 15.86
CA MET A 418 4.07 -14.79 16.56
C MET A 418 4.47 -13.39 17.02
N ARG A 419 3.85 -12.31 16.53
CA ARG A 419 4.16 -10.92 16.94
C ARG A 419 4.04 -10.67 18.45
N ALA A 420 3.18 -11.40 19.15
CA ALA A 420 3.04 -11.30 20.61
C ALA A 420 4.26 -11.88 21.36
N PHE A 421 5.06 -12.73 20.71
CA PHE A 421 6.23 -13.37 21.31
C PHE A 421 7.46 -12.47 21.18
N HIS A 422 7.96 -12.01 22.32
CA HIS A 422 9.24 -11.33 22.40
C HIS A 422 10.39 -12.34 22.49
N LEU A 423 11.33 -12.33 21.54
CA LEU A 423 12.45 -13.29 21.51
C LEU A 423 13.28 -13.31 22.80
N GLY A 424 13.46 -12.15 23.43
CA GLY A 424 14.20 -12.04 24.68
C GLY A 424 13.46 -12.61 25.90
N LYS A 425 12.12 -12.65 25.87
CA LYS A 425 11.30 -13.12 27.00
C LYS A 425 10.87 -14.58 26.82
N HIS A 426 10.72 -15.04 25.58
CA HIS A 426 10.30 -16.40 25.25
C HIS A 426 11.32 -17.09 24.34
N PRO A 427 12.60 -17.18 24.74
CA PRO A 427 13.66 -17.76 23.91
C PRO A 427 13.40 -19.24 23.61
N ALA A 428 12.66 -19.94 24.47
CA ALA A 428 12.31 -21.33 24.25
C ALA A 428 11.34 -21.53 23.08
N VAL A 429 10.37 -20.61 22.84
CA VAL A 429 9.44 -20.71 21.70
C VAL A 429 10.24 -20.63 20.41
N MET A 430 11.19 -19.70 20.41
CA MET A 430 12.10 -19.52 19.29
C MET A 430 12.94 -20.76 19.07
N ARG A 431 13.67 -21.26 20.10
CA ARG A 431 14.45 -22.51 20.02
C ARG A 431 13.63 -23.70 19.53
N ALA A 432 12.39 -23.83 19.97
CA ALA A 432 11.46 -24.86 19.49
C ALA A 432 11.17 -24.70 17.99
N ALA A 433 10.88 -23.47 17.54
CA ALA A 433 10.67 -23.16 16.13
C ALA A 433 11.93 -23.37 15.28
N GLU A 434 13.12 -22.96 15.76
CA GLU A 434 14.39 -23.22 15.07
C GLU A 434 14.61 -24.72 14.95
N LYS A 435 14.48 -25.45 16.07
CA LYS A 435 14.61 -26.90 16.09
C LYS A 435 13.66 -27.54 15.07
N ALA A 436 12.41 -27.09 15.01
CA ALA A 436 11.40 -27.58 14.08
C ALA A 436 11.77 -27.34 12.60
N VAL A 437 12.38 -26.19 12.28
CA VAL A 437 12.89 -25.87 10.94
C VAL A 437 14.14 -26.69 10.62
N THR A 438 15.09 -26.80 11.55
CA THR A 438 16.32 -27.59 11.39
C THR A 438 16.05 -29.10 11.28
N GLU A 439 14.99 -29.61 11.91
CA GLU A 439 14.53 -31.00 11.74
C GLU A 439 14.00 -31.28 10.31
N GLN A 440 13.76 -30.24 9.50
CA GLN A 440 13.48 -30.39 8.08
C GLN A 440 14.74 -30.40 7.20
N GLN A 441 15.93 -30.17 7.77
CA GLN A 441 17.19 -30.18 7.03
C GLN A 441 17.41 -31.53 6.34
N GLY A 442 17.86 -31.49 5.09
CA GLY A 442 18.02 -32.68 4.24
C GLY A 442 16.75 -33.13 3.50
N LYS A 443 15.57 -32.60 3.84
CA LYS A 443 14.34 -32.87 3.08
C LYS A 443 14.27 -32.00 1.82
N ARG A 444 13.61 -32.49 0.76
CA ARG A 444 13.45 -31.80 -0.54
C ARG A 444 12.85 -30.39 -0.41
N HIS A 445 12.05 -30.14 0.62
CA HIS A 445 11.33 -28.88 0.84
C HIS A 445 12.01 -27.96 1.86
N TYR A 446 13.20 -28.31 2.37
CA TYR A 446 13.87 -27.58 3.43
C TYR A 446 14.06 -26.10 3.10
N HIS A 447 14.58 -25.78 1.91
CA HIS A 447 14.80 -24.40 1.46
C HIS A 447 13.51 -23.57 1.51
N ARG A 448 12.39 -24.16 1.07
CA ARG A 448 11.07 -23.54 1.09
C ARG A 448 10.56 -23.28 2.51
N VAL A 449 10.73 -24.26 3.41
CA VAL A 449 10.36 -24.11 4.82
C VAL A 449 11.22 -23.03 5.49
N LEU A 450 12.53 -23.02 5.19
CA LEU A 450 13.48 -22.05 5.71
C LEU A 450 13.14 -20.63 5.25
N ILE A 451 12.88 -20.41 3.96
CA ILE A 451 12.54 -19.07 3.47
C ILE A 451 11.20 -18.57 4.02
N ASN A 452 10.19 -19.44 4.11
CA ASN A 452 8.90 -19.08 4.72
C ASN A 452 9.08 -18.73 6.20
N TRP A 453 9.93 -19.47 6.92
CA TRP A 453 10.28 -19.16 8.29
C TRP A 453 11.02 -17.83 8.43
N LEU A 454 12.02 -17.56 7.59
CA LEU A 454 12.72 -16.27 7.57
C LEU A 454 11.78 -15.11 7.25
N SER A 455 10.80 -15.31 6.37
CA SER A 455 9.74 -14.34 6.11
C SER A 455 8.74 -14.17 7.27
N VAL A 456 8.55 -15.19 8.12
CA VAL A 456 7.79 -15.03 9.37
C VAL A 456 8.57 -14.15 10.33
N LEU A 457 9.86 -14.45 10.52
CA LEU A 457 10.76 -13.68 11.38
C LEU A 457 10.92 -12.24 10.89
N SER A 458 10.99 -12.02 9.59
CA SER A 458 11.11 -10.67 9.01
C SER A 458 9.89 -9.81 9.29
N GLN A 459 8.71 -10.40 9.49
CA GLN A 459 7.47 -9.68 9.76
C GLN A 459 7.23 -9.40 11.25
N MET A 460 8.14 -9.82 12.13
CA MET A 460 8.07 -9.61 13.58
C MET A 460 8.92 -8.40 14.00
N PRO A 461 8.31 -7.33 14.56
CA PRO A 461 9.01 -6.07 14.85
C PRO A 461 10.12 -6.21 15.90
N HIS A 462 10.02 -7.21 16.78
CA HIS A 462 10.98 -7.47 17.85
C HIS A 462 12.19 -8.31 17.41
N VAL A 463 12.13 -8.94 16.23
CA VAL A 463 13.27 -9.67 15.67
C VAL A 463 14.34 -8.67 15.27
N ARG A 464 15.46 -8.69 15.99
CA ARG A 464 16.62 -7.89 15.60
C ARG A 464 17.22 -8.47 14.32
N GLN A 465 17.72 -7.57 13.47
CA GLN A 465 18.38 -7.93 12.22
C GLN A 465 19.56 -8.89 12.44
N ARG A 466 20.34 -8.70 13.51
CA ARG A 466 21.41 -9.64 13.90
C ARG A 466 20.88 -11.05 14.13
N THR A 467 19.73 -11.20 14.78
CA THR A 467 19.11 -12.51 15.01
C THR A 467 18.71 -13.14 13.69
N LEU A 468 17.98 -12.39 12.83
CA LEU A 468 17.57 -12.86 11.50
C LEU A 468 18.78 -13.33 10.68
N PHE A 469 19.88 -12.58 10.72
CA PHE A 469 21.11 -12.92 10.01
C PHE A 469 21.84 -14.12 10.60
N THR A 470 21.78 -14.30 11.92
CA THR A 470 22.31 -15.50 12.57
C THR A 470 21.58 -16.75 12.07
N PHE A 471 20.25 -16.68 11.91
CA PHE A 471 19.47 -17.76 11.28
C PHE A 471 19.87 -18.00 9.83
N MET A 472 19.99 -16.94 9.02
CA MET A 472 20.35 -17.05 7.61
C MET A 472 21.74 -17.65 7.41
N SER A 473 22.68 -17.32 8.30
CA SER A 473 24.06 -17.85 8.25
C SER A 473 24.18 -19.32 8.62
N GLY A 474 23.12 -19.95 9.15
CA GLY A 474 23.19 -21.31 9.68
C GLY A 474 24.15 -21.47 10.88
N SER A 475 24.65 -20.37 11.46
CA SER A 475 25.63 -20.35 12.56
C SER A 475 25.09 -20.85 13.91
N HIS A 476 23.85 -21.35 13.94
CA HIS A 476 23.28 -22.03 15.11
C HIS A 476 23.98 -23.38 15.28
N LYS A 477 25.11 -23.34 15.97
CA LYS A 477 25.99 -24.45 16.36
C LYS A 477 25.18 -25.68 16.80
N SER A 478 24.97 -26.62 15.89
CA SER A 478 25.01 -28.03 16.24
C SER A 478 26.47 -28.34 16.54
N SER A 479 26.77 -28.83 17.73
CA SER A 479 28.12 -29.07 18.26
C SER A 479 28.91 -30.19 17.56
N LYS A 480 28.49 -30.62 16.36
CA LYS A 480 29.21 -31.61 15.57
C LYS A 480 29.75 -30.97 14.28
N PRO A 481 31.08 -30.84 14.12
CA PRO A 481 31.73 -30.28 12.93
C PRO A 481 31.71 -31.23 11.72
N GLU A 482 30.72 -32.13 11.61
CA GLU A 482 30.69 -33.10 10.53
C GLU A 482 29.98 -32.55 9.28
N ARG A 483 30.82 -32.33 8.27
CA ARG A 483 30.54 -32.14 6.84
C ARG A 483 29.79 -30.86 6.48
N VAL A 484 30.60 -29.91 6.02
CA VAL A 484 30.26 -28.67 5.33
C VAL A 484 29.43 -28.99 4.08
N HIS A 485 28.12 -29.17 4.24
CA HIS A 485 27.19 -28.95 3.15
C HIS A 485 27.12 -27.45 2.92
N SER A 486 27.43 -27.02 1.69
CA SER A 486 27.26 -25.64 1.22
C SER A 486 25.90 -25.12 1.66
N SER A 487 25.90 -24.04 2.45
CA SER A 487 24.70 -23.34 2.91
C SER A 487 23.69 -23.19 1.76
N PRO A 488 22.37 -23.33 2.00
CA PRO A 488 21.38 -23.12 0.95
C PRO A 488 21.62 -21.76 0.31
N ALA A 489 21.91 -21.74 -0.99
CA ALA A 489 22.12 -20.53 -1.75
C ALA A 489 20.78 -19.80 -1.86
N PHE A 490 20.58 -18.79 -1.02
CA PHE A 490 19.42 -17.90 -1.14
C PHE A 490 19.48 -17.18 -2.47
N SER A 491 18.38 -17.16 -3.21
CA SER A 491 18.28 -16.32 -4.40
C SER A 491 18.27 -14.84 -4.00
N GLU A 492 18.80 -13.97 -4.86
CA GLU A 492 18.77 -12.52 -4.61
C GLU A 492 17.37 -12.00 -4.34
N VAL A 493 16.36 -12.53 -5.03
CA VAL A 493 14.95 -12.14 -4.90
C VAL A 493 14.40 -12.50 -3.51
N GLU A 494 14.73 -13.69 -3.01
CA GLU A 494 14.36 -14.13 -1.66
C GLU A 494 14.98 -13.24 -0.59
N LEU A 495 16.28 -12.91 -0.73
CA LEU A 495 16.99 -11.98 0.16
C LEU A 495 16.32 -10.60 0.18
N CYS A 496 15.98 -10.08 -1.00
CA CYS A 496 15.30 -8.80 -1.13
C CYS A 496 13.92 -8.83 -0.45
N HIS A 497 13.17 -9.93 -0.58
CA HIS A 497 11.88 -10.08 0.08
C HIS A 497 12.01 -10.08 1.61
N VAL A 498 12.89 -10.91 2.15
CA VAL A 498 13.12 -10.99 3.60
C VAL A 498 13.58 -9.65 4.17
N LEU A 499 14.51 -8.96 3.51
CA LEU A 499 15.00 -7.65 3.96
C LEU A 499 13.92 -6.57 3.93
N THR A 500 13.12 -6.52 2.87
CA THR A 500 12.10 -5.48 2.72
C THR A 500 10.94 -5.66 3.69
N GLU A 501 10.56 -6.90 3.99
CA GLU A 501 9.61 -7.23 5.05
C GLU A 501 10.17 -6.86 6.43
N GLN A 502 11.46 -7.13 6.67
CA GLN A 502 12.14 -6.76 7.92
C GLN A 502 12.23 -5.24 8.12
N TRP A 503 12.51 -4.49 7.07
CA TRP A 503 12.55 -3.03 7.15
C TRP A 503 11.16 -2.43 7.39
N MET A 504 10.12 -3.03 6.81
CA MET A 504 8.74 -2.62 7.02
C MET A 504 8.27 -2.94 8.45
N SER A 505 8.50 -4.16 8.95
CA SER A 505 8.07 -4.58 10.28
C SER A 505 8.68 -3.74 11.39
N ARG A 506 9.94 -3.30 11.20
CA ARG A 506 10.66 -2.41 12.12
C ARG A 506 10.34 -0.93 11.95
N GLY A 507 9.47 -0.56 11.02
CA GLY A 507 9.07 0.82 10.77
C GLY A 507 10.09 1.69 10.03
N HIS A 508 11.13 1.10 9.44
CA HIS A 508 12.07 1.83 8.57
C HIS A 508 11.43 2.21 7.22
N LEU A 509 10.47 1.42 6.76
CA LEU A 509 9.63 1.71 5.60
C LEU A 509 8.19 1.95 6.02
N THR A 510 7.59 3.01 5.49
CA THR A 510 6.13 3.18 5.51
C THR A 510 5.48 2.17 4.55
N TYR A 511 4.20 1.87 4.73
CA TYR A 511 3.48 0.95 3.84
C TYR A 511 3.51 1.38 2.37
N LYS A 512 3.39 2.69 2.11
CA LYS A 512 3.46 3.26 0.75
C LYS A 512 4.83 3.04 0.11
N GLU A 513 5.90 3.27 0.87
CA GLU A 513 7.28 3.05 0.43
C GLU A 513 7.56 1.57 0.18
N TYR A 514 7.13 0.69 1.09
CA TYR A 514 7.19 -0.76 0.92
C TYR A 514 6.48 -1.24 -0.35
N ARG A 515 5.25 -0.75 -0.60
CA ARG A 515 4.49 -1.09 -1.80
C ARG A 515 5.18 -0.61 -3.08
N ALA A 516 5.71 0.60 -3.07
CA ALA A 516 6.44 1.15 -4.22
C ALA A 516 7.70 0.32 -4.52
N LEU A 517 8.47 -0.01 -3.50
CA LEU A 517 9.68 -0.82 -3.60
C LEU A 517 9.35 -2.23 -4.11
N ARG A 518 8.33 -2.89 -3.55
CA ARG A 518 7.91 -4.23 -3.98
C ARG A 518 7.37 -4.25 -5.42
N SER A 519 6.66 -3.20 -5.84
CA SER A 519 6.18 -3.07 -7.22
C SER A 519 7.35 -2.98 -8.21
N ARG A 520 8.42 -2.26 -7.86
CA ARG A 520 9.61 -2.13 -8.69
C ARG A 520 10.41 -3.42 -8.75
N LEU A 521 10.65 -4.07 -7.60
CA LEU A 521 11.30 -5.39 -7.55
C LEU A 521 10.60 -6.42 -8.43
N ARG A 522 9.26 -6.42 -8.46
CA ARG A 522 8.49 -7.31 -9.35
C ARG A 522 8.65 -6.95 -10.82
N ALA A 523 8.72 -5.66 -11.14
CA ALA A 523 8.90 -5.19 -12.52
C ALA A 523 10.29 -5.51 -13.08
N SER A 524 11.31 -5.58 -12.22
CA SER A 524 12.69 -5.86 -12.61
C SER A 524 12.97 -7.31 -13.02
N GLY A 525 12.06 -8.24 -12.73
CA GLY A 525 12.25 -9.66 -13.01
C GLY A 525 13.26 -10.34 -12.07
N PRO A 526 13.44 -11.68 -12.20
CA PRO A 526 14.25 -12.48 -11.27
C PRO A 526 15.76 -12.20 -11.37
N SER A 527 16.24 -11.73 -12.51
CA SER A 527 17.68 -11.57 -12.81
C SER A 527 18.31 -10.28 -12.26
N HIS A 528 17.53 -9.43 -11.58
CA HIS A 528 17.98 -8.10 -11.14
C HIS A 528 17.71 -7.83 -9.66
N GLY A 529 17.59 -8.88 -8.84
CA GLY A 529 17.15 -8.79 -7.44
C GLY A 529 17.86 -7.70 -6.64
N LEU A 530 19.16 -7.87 -6.39
CA LEU A 530 19.93 -6.94 -5.56
C LEU A 530 20.11 -5.55 -6.20
N PRO A 531 20.52 -5.42 -7.48
CA PRO A 531 20.63 -4.11 -8.12
C PRO A 531 19.32 -3.32 -8.08
N SER A 532 18.19 -3.97 -8.37
CA SER A 532 16.87 -3.32 -8.33
C SER A 532 16.40 -2.99 -6.94
N LEU A 533 16.81 -3.74 -5.90
CA LEU A 533 16.56 -3.35 -4.52
C LEU A 533 17.29 -2.06 -4.18
N ILE A 534 18.59 -1.98 -4.49
CA ILE A 534 19.43 -0.81 -4.17
C ILE A 534 18.89 0.44 -4.89
N GLU A 535 18.55 0.30 -6.18
CA GLU A 535 17.93 1.37 -6.98
C GLU A 535 16.56 1.78 -6.44
N SER A 536 15.71 0.80 -6.10
CA SER A 536 14.37 1.09 -5.55
C SER A 536 14.44 1.77 -4.18
N VAL A 537 15.39 1.39 -3.33
CA VAL A 537 15.65 2.05 -2.05
C VAL A 537 16.09 3.48 -2.27
N TYR A 538 16.99 3.72 -3.22
CA TYR A 538 17.47 5.06 -3.57
C TYR A 538 16.35 5.96 -4.10
N ASP A 539 15.45 5.42 -4.89
CA ASP A 539 14.33 6.18 -5.44
C ASP A 539 13.26 6.53 -4.40
N VAL A 540 13.05 5.63 -3.44
CA VAL A 540 12.03 5.78 -2.41
C VAL A 540 12.52 6.61 -1.24
N LYS A 541 13.82 6.55 -0.90
CA LYS A 541 14.43 7.24 0.24
C LYS A 541 15.41 8.31 -0.21
N LYS A 542 15.58 9.36 0.60
CA LYS A 542 16.67 10.33 0.36
C LYS A 542 18.02 9.64 0.50
N ALA A 543 19.04 10.12 -0.23
CA ALA A 543 20.41 9.57 -0.19
C ALA A 543 20.94 9.35 1.24
N ASP A 544 20.74 10.33 2.14
CA ASP A 544 21.18 10.22 3.54
C ASP A 544 20.51 9.09 4.32
N SER A 545 19.27 8.74 3.95
CA SER A 545 18.50 7.67 4.60
C SER A 545 18.72 6.31 3.94
N ALA A 546 19.04 6.28 2.64
CA ALA A 546 19.33 5.06 1.88
C ALA A 546 20.54 4.29 2.46
N PHE A 547 21.51 5.01 3.00
CA PHE A 547 22.71 4.46 3.65
C PHE A 547 22.40 3.35 4.68
N TRP A 548 21.41 3.54 5.56
CA TRP A 548 21.07 2.53 6.59
C TRP A 548 20.55 1.23 5.99
N PHE A 549 19.85 1.32 4.85
CA PHE A 549 19.38 0.14 4.12
C PHE A 549 20.54 -0.59 3.45
N TYR A 550 21.53 0.14 2.93
CA TYR A 550 22.74 -0.45 2.35
C TYR A 550 23.62 -1.12 3.39
N ILE A 551 23.78 -0.54 4.59
CA ILE A 551 24.42 -1.23 5.71
C ILE A 551 23.65 -2.50 6.04
N GLY A 552 22.33 -2.40 6.12
CA GLY A 552 21.51 -3.56 6.46
C GLY A 552 21.63 -4.69 5.42
N LEU A 553 21.73 -4.32 4.15
CA LEU A 553 22.00 -5.25 3.05
C LEU A 553 23.41 -5.84 3.14
N TRP A 554 24.44 -5.02 3.38
CA TRP A 554 25.81 -5.49 3.58
C TRP A 554 25.92 -6.52 4.71
N GLN A 555 25.33 -6.23 5.87
CA GLN A 555 25.31 -7.15 7.00
C GLN A 555 24.58 -8.46 6.67
N CYS A 556 23.54 -8.40 5.83
CA CYS A 556 22.84 -9.60 5.33
C CYS A 556 23.77 -10.45 4.46
N LEU A 557 24.42 -9.82 3.48
CA LEU A 557 25.34 -10.46 2.54
C LEU A 557 26.56 -11.04 3.27
N GLN A 558 27.07 -10.35 4.29
CA GLN A 558 28.13 -10.85 5.15
C GLN A 558 27.71 -12.10 5.91
N ALA A 559 26.48 -12.13 6.44
CA ALA A 559 25.99 -13.27 7.20
C ALA A 559 25.85 -14.54 6.34
N ILE A 560 25.48 -14.40 5.07
CA ILE A 560 25.39 -15.53 4.12
C ILE A 560 26.68 -15.76 3.33
N SER A 561 27.78 -15.08 3.65
CA SER A 561 29.07 -15.15 2.93
C SER A 561 28.97 -14.80 1.43
N ALA A 562 28.04 -13.93 1.03
CA ALA A 562 27.81 -13.49 -0.35
C ALA A 562 28.21 -12.01 -0.56
N THR A 563 29.32 -11.58 0.06
CA THR A 563 29.78 -10.19 0.04
C THR A 563 30.11 -9.67 -1.37
N GLY A 564 30.54 -10.56 -2.27
CA GLY A 564 30.87 -10.23 -3.66
C GLY A 564 29.68 -9.74 -4.50
N LEU A 565 28.44 -9.91 -4.05
CA LEU A 565 27.25 -9.45 -4.77
C LEU A 565 26.98 -7.95 -4.58
N LEU A 566 27.54 -7.32 -3.54
CA LEU A 566 27.23 -5.93 -3.21
C LEU A 566 27.80 -4.94 -4.23
N VAL A 567 29.08 -5.09 -4.58
CA VAL A 567 29.79 -4.13 -5.42
C VAL A 567 29.20 -4.07 -6.83
N PRO A 568 28.96 -5.20 -7.54
CA PRO A 568 28.32 -5.16 -8.86
C PRO A 568 26.92 -4.52 -8.83
N ALA A 569 26.16 -4.74 -7.75
CA ALA A 569 24.84 -4.14 -7.58
C ALA A 569 24.91 -2.63 -7.35
N LEU A 570 25.90 -2.15 -6.58
CA LEU A 570 26.17 -0.73 -6.38
C LEU A 570 26.76 -0.07 -7.63
N GLU A 571 27.57 -0.79 -8.40
CA GLU A 571 28.23 -0.26 -9.60
C GLU A 571 27.20 0.22 -10.63
N ARG A 572 26.19 -0.62 -10.94
CA ARG A 572 25.10 -0.25 -11.85
C ARG A 572 24.38 1.02 -11.40
N LEU A 573 24.11 1.13 -10.11
CA LEU A 573 23.45 2.31 -9.54
C LEU A 573 24.38 3.54 -9.57
N SER A 574 25.67 3.34 -9.29
CA SER A 574 26.68 4.39 -9.35
C SER A 574 26.74 4.98 -10.75
N GLN A 575 26.77 4.16 -11.80
CA GLN A 575 26.83 4.61 -13.20
C GLN A 575 25.67 5.56 -13.56
N GLN A 576 24.49 5.38 -12.96
CA GLN A 576 23.32 6.23 -13.21
C GLN A 576 23.25 7.48 -12.32
N HIS A 577 23.84 7.44 -11.12
CA HIS A 577 23.61 8.44 -10.07
C HIS A 577 24.87 8.84 -9.27
N ARG A 578 26.06 8.79 -9.89
CA ARG A 578 27.38 8.94 -9.25
C ARG A 578 27.44 10.09 -8.23
N ALA A 579 27.07 11.31 -8.61
CA ALA A 579 27.25 12.50 -7.78
C ALA A 579 26.38 12.50 -6.50
N ARG A 580 25.18 11.92 -6.57
CA ARG A 580 24.23 11.93 -5.45
C ARG A 580 24.43 10.78 -4.47
N LEU A 581 25.00 9.67 -4.94
CA LEU A 581 25.26 8.49 -4.12
C LEU A 581 26.53 8.62 -3.29
N ARG A 582 27.46 9.49 -3.68
CA ARG A 582 28.74 9.69 -3.01
C ARG A 582 28.65 9.73 -1.47
N PRO A 583 27.78 10.54 -0.83
CA PRO A 583 27.73 10.58 0.63
C PRO A 583 27.26 9.27 1.27
N ALA A 584 26.41 8.50 0.58
CA ALA A 584 25.92 7.21 1.05
C ALA A 584 26.96 6.10 0.83
N LEU A 585 27.66 6.11 -0.31
CA LEU A 585 28.73 5.15 -0.64
C LEU A 585 29.95 5.35 0.26
N ASP A 586 30.33 6.60 0.55
CA ASP A 586 31.47 6.89 1.43
C ASP A 586 31.22 6.41 2.86
N LYS A 587 30.03 6.71 3.41
CA LYS A 587 29.62 6.17 4.72
C LYS A 587 29.55 4.65 4.70
N LEU A 588 29.09 4.04 3.59
CA LEU A 588 29.02 2.59 3.46
C LEU A 588 30.43 1.99 3.45
N ALA A 589 31.35 2.54 2.68
CA ALA A 589 32.75 2.10 2.66
C ALA A 589 33.42 2.21 4.04
N GLN A 590 33.10 3.25 4.82
CA GLN A 590 33.59 3.38 6.20
C GLN A 590 32.99 2.34 7.16
N ALA A 591 31.76 1.89 6.90
CA ALA A 591 31.06 0.91 7.74
C ALA A 591 31.36 -0.55 7.36
N VAL A 592 31.83 -0.80 6.14
CA VAL A 592 32.21 -2.13 5.66
C VAL A 592 33.51 -2.57 6.35
N THR A 593 33.47 -3.74 6.98
CA THR A 593 34.62 -4.30 7.72
C THR A 593 35.68 -4.94 6.82
N SER A 594 35.29 -5.35 5.60
CA SER A 594 36.22 -5.90 4.62
C SER A 594 36.94 -4.77 3.88
N ARG A 595 38.27 -4.68 4.05
CA ARG A 595 39.08 -3.65 3.38
C ARG A 595 38.95 -3.71 1.86
N THR A 596 38.94 -4.90 1.27
CA THR A 596 38.83 -5.08 -0.19
C THR A 596 37.52 -4.51 -0.73
N VAL A 597 36.39 -4.88 -0.11
CA VAL A 597 35.06 -4.38 -0.52
C VAL A 597 34.94 -2.88 -0.26
N ALA A 598 35.50 -2.36 0.83
CA ALA A 598 35.51 -0.93 1.11
C ALA A 598 36.29 -0.14 0.04
N ASP A 599 37.45 -0.65 -0.39
CA ASP A 599 38.26 -0.04 -1.44
C ASP A 599 37.60 -0.15 -2.82
N GLU A 600 36.88 -1.24 -3.11
CA GLU A 600 36.05 -1.38 -4.31
C GLU A 600 34.88 -0.37 -4.32
N ILE A 601 34.14 -0.23 -3.20
CA ILE A 601 33.05 0.76 -3.08
C ILE A 601 33.60 2.18 -3.24
N ARG A 602 34.78 2.46 -2.68
CA ARG A 602 35.53 3.71 -2.88
C ARG A 602 35.85 3.94 -4.35
N GLY A 603 36.33 2.91 -5.05
CA GLY A 603 36.57 2.94 -6.49
C GLY A 603 35.35 3.37 -7.30
N LEU A 604 34.14 2.94 -6.90
CA LEU A 604 32.88 3.30 -7.60
C LEU A 604 32.62 4.82 -7.66
N TYR A 605 33.13 5.59 -6.70
CA TYR A 605 32.99 7.05 -6.68
C TYR A 605 34.31 7.82 -6.80
N HIS A 606 35.47 7.18 -6.68
CA HIS A 606 36.74 7.86 -6.87
C HIS A 606 36.99 8.34 -8.31
N GLY A 607 36.32 7.77 -9.31
CA GLY A 607 36.30 8.38 -10.65
C GLY A 607 35.71 9.81 -10.68
N LEU A 608 34.93 10.22 -9.68
CA LEU A 608 34.51 11.60 -9.47
C LEU A 608 35.54 12.43 -8.69
N ASP A 609 36.32 11.78 -7.83
CA ASP A 609 37.38 12.41 -7.05
C ASP A 609 38.59 12.71 -7.89
N ASP A 610 39.00 11.87 -8.84
CA ASP A 610 40.03 12.24 -9.82
C ASP A 610 39.62 13.51 -10.59
N LEU A 611 38.32 13.70 -10.83
CA LEU A 611 37.78 14.92 -11.43
C LEU A 611 37.74 16.11 -10.46
N HIS A 612 37.36 15.88 -9.20
CA HIS A 612 37.27 16.92 -8.17
C HIS A 612 38.65 17.36 -7.69
N PHE A 613 39.58 16.43 -7.43
CA PHE A 613 40.98 16.65 -7.13
C PHE A 613 41.74 17.17 -8.35
N ALA A 614 41.51 16.74 -9.60
CA ALA A 614 42.08 17.44 -10.75
C ALA A 614 41.56 18.89 -10.87
N VAL A 615 40.32 19.15 -10.43
CA VAL A 615 39.74 20.50 -10.38
C VAL A 615 40.18 21.28 -9.14
N GLU A 616 40.66 20.66 -8.07
CA GLU A 616 41.07 21.35 -6.82
C GLU A 616 42.59 21.40 -6.64
N ALA A 617 43.27 20.25 -6.74
CA ALA A 617 44.70 20.05 -6.48
C ALA A 617 45.62 20.57 -7.61
N GLU A 618 45.17 20.61 -8.86
CA GLU A 618 46.02 21.08 -9.96
C GLU A 618 45.77 22.56 -10.27
N GLY A 619 46.77 23.41 -9.95
CA GLY A 619 46.85 24.81 -10.37
C GLY A 619 47.14 24.99 -11.87
N SER A 620 47.31 23.91 -12.63
CA SER A 620 47.54 23.93 -14.07
C SER A 620 46.20 24.04 -14.83
N ARG A 621 45.85 25.27 -15.21
CA ARG A 621 44.62 25.68 -15.94
C ARG A 621 44.20 24.83 -17.16
N GLY A 622 45.04 23.92 -17.67
CA GLY A 622 44.81 23.17 -18.90
C GLY A 622 44.15 21.80 -18.76
N LYS A 623 44.48 21.01 -17.72
CA LYS A 623 44.01 19.61 -17.63
C LYS A 623 42.55 19.49 -17.17
N SER A 624 42.13 20.32 -16.20
CA SER A 624 40.72 20.39 -15.77
C SER A 624 39.77 20.80 -16.89
N ASP A 625 40.23 21.65 -17.81
CA ASP A 625 39.45 22.08 -18.97
C ASP A 625 39.22 20.93 -19.96
N HIS A 626 40.20 20.04 -20.13
CA HIS A 626 40.06 18.89 -21.01
C HIS A 626 39.06 17.88 -20.45
N ALA A 627 39.10 17.60 -19.14
CA ALA A 627 38.17 16.66 -18.50
C ALA A 627 36.72 17.16 -18.60
N ILE A 628 36.47 18.44 -18.26
CA ILE A 628 35.13 19.04 -18.38
C ILE A 628 34.68 19.07 -19.85
N LYS A 629 35.58 19.38 -20.79
CA LYS A 629 35.27 19.36 -22.23
C LYS A 629 34.93 17.95 -22.71
N ALA A 630 35.62 16.91 -22.22
CA ALA A 630 35.32 15.52 -22.53
C ALA A 630 33.90 15.17 -22.04
N MET A 631 33.59 15.45 -20.77
CA MET A 631 32.24 15.22 -20.22
C MET A 631 31.13 15.97 -20.95
N VAL A 632 31.36 17.23 -21.35
CA VAL A 632 30.35 18.02 -22.08
C VAL A 632 30.14 17.53 -23.51
N ASN A 633 31.11 16.83 -24.11
CA ASN A 633 30.98 16.29 -25.46
C ASN A 633 30.55 14.82 -25.48
N ASP A 634 30.78 14.09 -24.39
CA ASP A 634 30.31 12.72 -24.20
C ASP A 634 28.77 12.67 -24.17
N HIS A 635 28.21 11.71 -24.89
CA HIS A 635 26.76 11.49 -24.99
C HIS A 635 26.19 10.84 -23.73
N ASP A 636 27.02 10.09 -23.00
CA ASP A 636 26.58 9.30 -21.84
C ASP A 636 26.50 10.17 -20.57
N TYR A 637 27.24 11.28 -20.52
CA TYR A 637 27.18 12.22 -19.41
C TYR A 637 26.01 13.18 -19.53
N HIS A 638 25.02 13.00 -18.66
CA HIS A 638 23.91 13.93 -18.60
C HIS A 638 24.39 15.29 -18.03
N PRO A 639 24.13 16.45 -18.70
CA PRO A 639 24.60 17.77 -18.27
C PRO A 639 24.25 18.14 -16.82
N PHE A 640 23.20 17.57 -16.25
CA PHE A 640 22.83 17.74 -14.84
C PHE A 640 23.97 17.34 -13.89
N GLU A 641 24.68 16.25 -14.18
CA GLU A 641 25.78 15.74 -13.36
C GLU A 641 26.99 16.67 -13.39
N ILE A 642 27.26 17.29 -14.54
CA ILE A 642 28.31 18.30 -14.70
C ILE A 642 28.03 19.53 -13.82
N PHE A 643 26.77 19.93 -13.71
CA PHE A 643 26.39 21.04 -12.83
C PHE A 643 26.33 20.64 -11.35
N GLU A 644 25.97 19.39 -11.05
CA GLU A 644 25.93 18.85 -9.69
C GLU A 644 27.35 18.65 -9.11
N THR A 645 28.31 18.19 -9.92
CA THR A 645 29.73 18.11 -9.55
C THR A 645 30.35 19.47 -9.24
N LEU A 646 29.86 20.54 -9.87
CA LEU A 646 30.22 21.93 -9.52
C LEU A 646 29.48 22.47 -8.28
N GLY A 647 28.64 21.66 -7.64
CA GLY A 647 27.81 22.05 -6.50
C GLY A 647 26.65 22.99 -6.85
N GLN A 648 26.31 23.13 -8.13
CA GLN A 648 25.32 24.08 -8.66
C GLN A 648 24.23 23.35 -9.47
N PRO A 649 23.33 22.58 -8.83
CA PRO A 649 22.38 21.71 -9.53
C PRO A 649 21.44 22.47 -10.48
N LEU A 650 21.20 21.89 -11.66
CA LEU A 650 20.41 22.52 -12.71
C LEU A 650 18.95 22.70 -12.31
N ILE A 651 18.44 23.93 -12.35
CA ILE A 651 17.02 24.21 -12.04
C ILE A 651 16.17 23.89 -13.26
N THR A 652 15.47 22.75 -13.23
CA THR A 652 14.53 22.32 -14.26
C THR A 652 13.09 22.71 -13.92
N LYS A 653 12.19 22.78 -14.92
CA LYS A 653 10.75 22.97 -14.65
C LYS A 653 10.17 21.85 -13.77
N ASN A 654 10.76 20.66 -13.83
CA ASN A 654 10.35 19.48 -13.06
C ASN A 654 11.06 19.40 -11.70
N THR A 655 11.95 20.35 -11.36
CA THR A 655 12.58 20.37 -10.04
C THR A 655 11.53 20.67 -9.00
N HIS A 656 11.29 19.72 -8.09
CA HIS A 656 10.31 19.84 -7.02
C HIS A 656 10.43 21.19 -6.30
N SER A 657 9.30 21.84 -6.02
CA SER A 657 9.27 23.24 -5.53
C SER A 657 10.07 23.44 -4.24
N ALA A 658 10.10 22.44 -3.36
CA ALA A 658 10.92 22.44 -2.14
C ALA A 658 12.43 22.37 -2.45
N THR A 659 12.85 21.50 -3.37
CA THR A 659 14.25 21.39 -3.84
C THR A 659 14.68 22.67 -4.53
N ARG A 660 13.81 23.25 -5.37
CA ARG A 660 14.02 24.55 -6.00
C ARG A 660 14.20 25.64 -4.95
N LYS A 661 13.34 25.72 -3.93
CA LYS A 661 13.50 26.66 -2.80
C LYS A 661 14.81 26.43 -2.04
N ARG A 662 15.23 25.19 -1.83
CA ARG A 662 16.48 24.85 -1.11
C ARG A 662 17.72 25.26 -1.91
N ILE A 663 17.76 24.95 -3.21
CA ILE A 663 18.81 25.37 -4.14
C ILE A 663 18.86 26.91 -4.22
N LEU A 664 17.69 27.56 -4.27
CA LEU A 664 17.58 29.03 -4.25
C LEU A 664 17.98 29.65 -2.90
N ARG A 665 17.83 28.92 -1.78
CA ARG A 665 18.22 29.37 -0.43
C ARG A 665 19.70 29.13 -0.10
N ARG A 666 20.38 28.19 -0.76
CA ARG A 666 21.84 28.04 -0.64
C ARG A 666 22.51 29.31 -1.18
N ARG A 667 22.89 30.22 -0.27
CA ARG A 667 23.65 31.46 -0.54
C ARG A 667 25.16 31.22 -0.67
N CYS A 668 25.59 30.03 -1.07
CA CYS A 668 27.03 29.78 -1.27
C CYS A 668 27.51 30.66 -2.43
N ARG A 669 28.34 31.67 -2.15
CA ARG A 669 28.99 32.46 -3.20
C ARG A 669 29.86 31.50 -4.01
N ILE A 670 29.66 31.42 -5.32
CA ILE A 670 30.60 30.70 -6.17
C ILE A 670 31.98 31.37 -6.09
N SER A 671 33.03 30.58 -6.00
CA SER A 671 34.40 31.11 -6.02
C SER A 671 34.70 31.73 -7.40
N ARG A 672 35.69 32.63 -7.50
CA ARG A 672 36.14 33.16 -8.80
C ARG A 672 36.53 32.03 -9.77
N ARG A 673 37.11 30.94 -9.25
CA ARG A 673 37.44 29.73 -10.02
C ARG A 673 36.18 29.07 -10.59
N GLN A 674 35.16 28.85 -9.76
CA GLN A 674 33.88 28.28 -10.21
C GLN A 674 33.17 29.19 -11.23
N ALA A 675 33.28 30.50 -11.09
CA ALA A 675 32.74 31.45 -12.07
C ALA A 675 33.44 31.33 -13.44
N ALA A 676 34.78 31.22 -13.44
CA ALA A 676 35.54 30.99 -14.66
C ALA A 676 35.17 29.66 -15.33
N ILE A 677 35.04 28.58 -14.54
CA ILE A 677 34.58 27.27 -15.04
C ILE A 677 33.16 27.38 -15.62
N THR A 678 32.25 28.09 -14.94
CA THR A 678 30.86 28.29 -15.40
C THR A 678 30.82 29.06 -16.74
N ALA A 679 31.69 30.06 -16.91
CA ALA A 679 31.85 30.75 -18.18
C ALA A 679 32.41 29.83 -19.28
N LYS A 680 33.41 28.99 -18.98
CA LYS A 680 33.92 27.99 -19.93
C LYS A 680 32.86 26.96 -20.31
N LEU A 681 32.06 26.47 -19.35
CA LEU A 681 30.92 25.59 -19.62
C LEU A 681 29.92 26.21 -20.58
N SER A 682 29.65 27.52 -20.47
CA SER A 682 28.77 28.22 -21.41
C SER A 682 29.30 28.14 -22.85
N VAL A 683 30.63 28.19 -23.03
CA VAL A 683 31.29 28.02 -24.33
C VAL A 683 31.16 26.58 -24.80
N MET A 684 31.45 25.61 -23.93
CA MET A 684 31.42 24.17 -24.26
C MET A 684 29.99 23.73 -24.64
N PHE A 685 28.99 24.03 -23.81
CA PHE A 685 27.58 23.71 -24.10
C PHE A 685 27.04 24.41 -25.35
N SER A 686 27.55 25.61 -25.69
CA SER A 686 27.16 26.26 -26.95
C SER A 686 27.66 25.51 -28.19
N LYS A 687 28.74 24.72 -28.06
CA LYS A 687 29.42 24.03 -29.16
C LYS A 687 29.15 22.51 -29.20
N ALA A 688 28.66 21.91 -28.11
CA ALA A 688 28.42 20.46 -28.03
C ALA A 688 27.50 19.97 -29.17
N ALA A 689 28.01 19.04 -30.00
CA ALA A 689 27.34 18.58 -31.21
C ALA A 689 26.06 17.79 -30.90
N HIS A 690 26.10 16.96 -29.85
CA HIS A 690 25.02 16.07 -29.45
C HIS A 690 23.79 16.76 -28.87
N LEU A 691 23.91 18.04 -28.48
CA LEU A 691 22.82 18.78 -27.86
C LEU A 691 21.92 19.47 -28.90
N THR A 692 20.61 19.37 -28.73
CA THR A 692 19.65 20.15 -29.51
C THR A 692 19.78 21.65 -29.21
N ASN A 693 19.43 22.55 -30.14
CA ASN A 693 19.46 24.01 -29.92
C ASN A 693 18.68 24.43 -28.66
N ARG A 694 17.60 23.71 -28.32
CA ARG A 694 16.82 23.93 -27.09
C ARG A 694 17.60 23.55 -25.83
N GLN A 695 18.34 22.43 -25.84
CA GLN A 695 19.21 22.01 -24.74
C GLN A 695 20.38 22.98 -24.59
N ARG A 696 21.07 23.35 -25.68
CA ARG A 696 22.14 24.36 -25.69
C ARG A 696 21.66 25.66 -25.05
N PHE A 697 20.51 26.19 -25.48
CA PHE A 697 19.93 27.40 -24.92
C PHE A 697 19.70 27.26 -23.42
N ARG A 698 19.12 26.14 -22.99
CA ARG A 698 18.80 25.88 -21.58
C ARG A 698 20.04 25.86 -20.69
N TYR A 699 21.09 25.15 -21.10
CA TYR A 699 22.30 25.00 -20.29
C TYR A 699 23.16 26.27 -20.29
N VAL A 700 23.32 26.92 -21.45
CA VAL A 700 24.03 28.21 -21.53
C VAL A 700 23.30 29.29 -20.74
N ASN A 701 21.96 29.34 -20.82
CA ASN A 701 21.15 30.24 -19.99
C ASN A 701 21.33 29.93 -18.50
N HIS A 702 21.42 28.65 -18.13
CA HIS A 702 21.67 28.28 -16.74
C HIS A 702 23.02 28.83 -16.23
N CYS A 703 24.09 28.74 -17.03
CA CYS A 703 25.38 29.38 -16.71
C CYS A 703 25.24 30.88 -16.48
N VAL A 704 24.51 31.60 -17.35
CA VAL A 704 24.29 33.05 -17.20
C VAL A 704 23.52 33.36 -15.93
N LEU A 705 22.45 32.61 -15.63
CA LEU A 705 21.66 32.80 -14.42
C LEU A 705 22.47 32.52 -13.16
N LEU A 706 23.34 31.51 -13.16
CA LEU A 706 24.26 31.24 -12.05
C LEU A 706 25.21 32.43 -11.83
N LEU A 707 25.87 32.93 -12.88
CA LEU A 707 26.79 34.07 -12.78
C LEU A 707 26.07 35.35 -12.30
N LYS A 708 24.89 35.67 -12.84
CA LYS A 708 24.08 36.82 -12.40
C LYS A 708 23.63 36.69 -10.95
N ARG A 709 23.19 35.49 -10.53
CA ARG A 709 22.73 35.24 -9.15
C ARG A 709 23.80 35.55 -8.11
N HIS A 710 25.07 35.32 -8.46
CA HIS A 710 26.21 35.62 -7.60
C HIS A 710 26.78 37.03 -7.77
N LYS A 711 26.08 37.92 -8.48
CA LYS A 711 26.47 39.32 -8.76
C LYS A 711 27.85 39.43 -9.42
N LEU A 712 28.23 38.44 -10.22
CA LEU A 712 29.46 38.49 -11.00
C LEU A 712 29.12 39.15 -12.33
N HIS A 713 29.43 40.44 -12.43
CA HIS A 713 29.23 41.25 -13.64
C HIS A 713 30.53 41.40 -14.47
N GLY A 714 31.53 40.56 -14.19
CA GLY A 714 32.84 40.61 -14.82
C GLY A 714 32.91 39.96 -16.22
N LYS A 715 34.14 39.73 -16.67
CA LYS A 715 34.45 39.14 -17.99
C LYS A 715 33.73 37.81 -18.20
N GLU A 716 33.58 37.00 -17.16
CA GLU A 716 32.93 35.69 -17.16
C GLU A 716 31.46 35.76 -17.57
N ALA A 717 30.71 36.73 -17.04
CA ALA A 717 29.30 36.90 -17.38
C ALA A 717 29.12 37.40 -18.81
N SER A 718 29.98 38.32 -19.26
CA SER A 718 29.98 38.79 -20.64
C SER A 718 30.23 37.66 -21.64
N VAL A 719 31.19 36.78 -21.35
CA VAL A 719 31.46 35.58 -22.17
C VAL A 719 30.21 34.69 -22.26
N ALA A 720 29.56 34.41 -21.12
CA ALA A 720 28.38 33.54 -21.10
C ALA A 720 27.17 34.16 -21.83
N ILE A 721 26.93 35.46 -21.67
CA ILE A 721 25.87 36.20 -22.39
C ILE A 721 26.15 36.20 -23.90
N THR A 722 27.40 36.40 -24.29
CA THR A 722 27.81 36.36 -25.71
C THR A 722 27.58 34.98 -26.32
N ARG A 723 27.86 33.89 -25.59
CA ARG A 723 27.55 32.53 -26.05
C ARG A 723 26.07 32.28 -26.11
N LEU A 724 25.30 32.81 -25.17
CA LEU A 724 23.85 32.73 -25.20
C LEU A 724 23.25 33.43 -26.41
N PHE A 725 23.76 34.62 -26.76
CA PHE A 725 23.40 35.33 -27.98
C PHE A 725 23.58 34.44 -29.21
N LYS A 726 24.78 33.85 -29.37
CA LYS A 726 25.08 32.94 -30.49
C LYS A 726 24.12 31.77 -30.56
N VAL A 727 23.68 31.22 -29.44
CA VAL A 727 22.71 30.12 -29.41
C VAL A 727 21.30 30.59 -29.75
N VAL A 728 20.89 31.78 -29.30
CA VAL A 728 19.57 32.37 -29.62
C VAL A 728 19.46 32.74 -31.09
N THR A 729 20.52 33.29 -31.67
CA THR A 729 20.55 33.71 -33.08
C THR A 729 20.93 32.59 -34.05
N LYS A 730 21.35 31.42 -33.55
CA LYS A 730 21.64 30.25 -34.39
C LYS A 730 20.45 29.85 -35.27
N ASP A 731 19.24 29.83 -34.70
CA ASP A 731 18.02 29.52 -35.45
C ASP A 731 17.79 30.57 -36.57
N LEU A 732 18.11 31.85 -36.32
CA LEU A 732 18.03 32.92 -37.32
C LEU A 732 19.01 32.68 -38.47
N ARG A 733 20.22 32.23 -38.14
CA ARG A 733 21.28 31.94 -39.11
C ARG A 733 20.99 30.70 -39.96
N GLU A 734 20.41 29.65 -39.36
CA GLU A 734 20.19 28.35 -40.02
C GLU A 734 18.84 28.27 -40.73
N SER A 735 17.76 28.74 -40.10
CA SER A 735 16.38 28.58 -40.59
C SER A 735 15.72 29.87 -41.07
N GLY A 736 16.40 31.02 -40.92
CA GLY A 736 15.83 32.34 -41.24
C GLY A 736 14.71 32.78 -40.29
N TRP A 737 14.33 31.96 -39.31
CA TRP A 737 13.23 32.24 -38.37
C TRP A 737 13.67 32.00 -36.93
N THR A 738 13.26 32.90 -36.05
CA THR A 738 13.46 32.74 -34.60
C THR A 738 12.13 32.81 -33.86
N ARG A 739 12.14 32.34 -32.61
CA ARG A 739 11.00 32.50 -31.72
C ARG A 739 11.04 33.92 -31.13
N PRO A 740 10.05 34.81 -31.41
CA PRO A 740 10.07 36.19 -30.92
C PRO A 740 10.18 36.28 -29.40
N SER A 741 9.60 35.30 -28.68
CA SER A 741 9.69 35.19 -27.23
C SER A 741 11.11 34.98 -26.70
N ARG A 742 11.99 34.28 -27.44
CA ARG A 742 13.41 34.11 -27.06
C ARG A 742 14.20 35.39 -27.28
N ILE A 743 13.98 36.08 -28.40
CA ILE A 743 14.62 37.38 -28.69
C ILE A 743 14.20 38.41 -27.66
N HIS A 744 12.90 38.56 -27.41
CA HIS A 744 12.40 39.51 -26.43
C HIS A 744 12.96 39.23 -25.02
N TRP A 745 13.01 37.95 -24.63
CA TRP A 745 13.64 37.55 -23.36
C TRP A 745 15.14 37.87 -23.32
N PHE A 746 15.87 37.62 -24.41
CA PHE A 746 17.30 37.93 -24.50
C PHE A 746 17.57 39.44 -24.46
N LEU A 747 16.77 40.26 -25.16
CA LEU A 747 16.90 41.71 -25.12
C LEU A 747 16.65 42.27 -23.71
N ARG A 748 15.71 41.68 -22.97
CA ARG A 748 15.54 42.00 -21.54
C ARG A 748 16.77 41.64 -20.72
N LEU A 749 17.40 40.50 -21.01
CA LEU A 749 18.64 40.09 -20.35
C LEU A 749 19.81 41.04 -20.64
N VAL A 750 19.94 41.52 -21.90
CA VAL A 750 20.93 42.54 -22.30
C VAL A 750 20.64 43.85 -21.58
N LYS A 751 19.38 44.30 -21.57
CA LYS A 751 18.93 45.50 -20.85
C LYS A 751 19.36 45.47 -19.39
N GLU A 752 19.09 44.37 -18.70
CA GLU A 752 19.45 44.16 -17.29
C GLU A 752 20.96 44.03 -17.04
N SER A 753 21.79 43.75 -18.04
CA SER A 753 23.23 43.47 -17.85
C SER A 753 24.15 44.54 -18.40
N GLN A 754 23.78 45.21 -19.49
CA GLN A 754 24.57 46.21 -20.21
C GLN A 754 23.82 47.56 -20.35
N GLY A 755 22.57 47.65 -19.88
CA GLY A 755 21.77 48.86 -19.91
C GLY A 755 20.87 49.01 -21.15
N ASP A 756 20.07 50.07 -21.12
CA ASP A 756 18.98 50.31 -22.09
C ASP A 756 19.52 50.62 -23.49
N ALA A 757 20.62 51.39 -23.58
CA ALA A 757 21.25 51.74 -24.86
C ALA A 757 21.73 50.50 -25.62
N ALA A 758 22.46 49.60 -24.95
CA ALA A 758 22.95 48.36 -25.55
C ALA A 758 21.80 47.43 -25.98
N ALA A 759 20.71 47.38 -25.22
CA ALA A 759 19.54 46.60 -25.59
C ALA A 759 18.80 47.17 -26.80
N ALA A 760 18.71 48.50 -26.91
CA ALA A 760 18.12 49.18 -28.06
C ALA A 760 18.94 48.97 -29.34
N GLU A 761 20.27 49.08 -29.24
CA GLU A 761 21.18 48.81 -30.35
C GLU A 761 21.11 47.34 -30.78
N CYS A 762 21.16 46.40 -29.83
CA CYS A 762 21.01 44.98 -30.12
C CYS A 762 19.67 44.65 -30.79
N ARG A 763 18.58 45.33 -30.37
CA ARG A 763 17.27 45.22 -31.02
C ARG A 763 17.30 45.70 -32.46
N LYS A 764 17.87 46.88 -32.74
CA LYS A 764 17.98 47.42 -34.11
C LYS A 764 18.71 46.44 -35.04
N VAL A 765 19.82 45.86 -34.58
CA VAL A 765 20.59 44.87 -35.35
C VAL A 765 19.77 43.60 -35.60
N LEU A 766 19.07 43.09 -34.60
CA LEU A 766 18.22 41.90 -34.76
C LEU A 766 17.03 42.16 -35.68
N ASP A 767 16.39 43.32 -35.59
CA ASP A 767 15.26 43.69 -36.45
C ASP A 767 15.71 43.82 -37.91
N SER A 768 16.87 44.45 -38.16
CA SER A 768 17.47 44.53 -39.49
C SER A 768 17.78 43.14 -40.06
N TRP A 769 18.36 42.24 -39.26
CA TRP A 769 18.64 40.87 -39.70
C TRP A 769 17.35 40.08 -39.97
N MET A 770 16.32 40.21 -39.13
CA MET A 770 15.01 39.58 -39.36
C MET A 770 14.37 40.08 -40.67
N GLN A 771 14.46 41.37 -40.99
CA GLN A 771 13.98 41.92 -42.25
C GLN A 771 14.72 41.33 -43.46
N VAL A 772 16.04 41.14 -43.36
CA VAL A 772 16.83 40.49 -44.42
C VAL A 772 16.40 39.03 -44.61
N CYS A 773 16.21 38.28 -43.52
CA CYS A 773 15.72 36.90 -43.58
C CYS A 773 14.31 36.80 -44.17
N ASP A 774 13.41 37.69 -43.78
CA ASP A 774 12.04 37.74 -44.32
C ASP A 774 12.03 38.00 -45.82
N ARG A 775 12.87 38.93 -46.30
CA ARG A 775 13.02 39.24 -47.72
C ARG A 775 13.50 38.02 -48.50
N ARG A 776 14.59 37.40 -48.04
CA ARG A 776 15.13 36.18 -48.65
C ARG A 776 14.09 35.06 -48.69
N HIS A 777 13.31 34.90 -47.62
CA HIS A 777 12.28 33.87 -47.56
C HIS A 777 11.07 34.15 -48.45
N ARG A 778 10.79 35.42 -48.78
CA ARG A 778 9.81 35.80 -49.81
C ARG A 778 10.35 35.49 -51.20
N GLU A 779 11.60 35.81 -51.48
CA GLU A 779 12.28 35.50 -52.75
C GLU A 779 12.37 34.00 -53.01
N GLU A 780 12.76 33.21 -52.01
CA GLU A 780 12.81 31.74 -52.10
C GLU A 780 11.41 31.12 -52.29
N ARG A 781 10.38 31.72 -51.70
CA ARG A 781 8.99 31.30 -51.95
C ARG A 781 8.54 31.64 -53.37
N ALA A 782 8.78 32.87 -53.82
CA ALA A 782 8.48 33.29 -55.19
C ALA A 782 9.16 32.36 -56.22
N ARG A 783 10.46 32.07 -56.05
CA ARG A 783 11.17 31.12 -56.92
C ARG A 783 10.56 29.72 -56.92
N ARG A 784 10.16 29.20 -55.76
CA ARG A 784 9.50 27.88 -55.67
C ARG A 784 8.11 27.88 -56.30
N ASP A 785 7.39 28.99 -56.24
CA ASP A 785 6.08 29.14 -56.87
C ASP A 785 6.22 29.25 -58.39
N ASP A 786 7.26 29.94 -58.88
CA ASP A 786 7.65 30.00 -60.29
C ASP A 786 8.07 28.60 -60.83
N GLU A 787 8.95 27.89 -60.10
CA GLU A 787 9.40 26.52 -60.45
C GLU A 787 8.25 25.50 -60.46
N ARG A 788 7.21 25.71 -59.63
CA ARG A 788 6.03 24.82 -59.59
C ARG A 788 5.03 25.12 -60.70
N GLY A 789 5.30 26.07 -61.59
CA GLY A 789 4.41 26.44 -62.69
C GLY A 789 3.06 26.96 -62.21
N ASN A 790 2.98 27.46 -60.97
CA ASN A 790 1.73 27.86 -60.34
C ASN A 790 1.38 29.32 -60.69
N TYR A 791 1.50 29.66 -61.99
CA TYR A 791 0.78 30.80 -62.53
C TYR A 791 -0.69 30.39 -62.64
N ILE A 792 -1.46 30.64 -61.58
CA ILE A 792 -2.90 30.80 -61.74
C ILE A 792 -3.06 32.04 -62.63
N ARG A 793 -3.33 31.81 -63.92
CA ARG A 793 -3.87 32.83 -64.82
C ARG A 793 -5.22 33.30 -64.32
#